data_AF-A0AAI9N4X7-F1
#
_entry.id   AF-A0AAI9N4X7-F1
#
_cell.length_a   1.000
_cell.length_b   1.000
_cell.length_c   1.000
_cell.angle_alpha   90.00
_cell.angle_beta   90.00
_cell.angle_gamma   90.00
#
_symmetry.space_group_name_H-M   'P 1'
#
loop_
_entity.id
_entity.type
_entity.pdbx_description
1 polymer ?
#
loop_
_entity_poly.entity_id
_entity_poly.type
_entity_poly.pdbx_seq_one_letter_code
_entity_poly.pdbx_strand_id
1 'polypeptide(L)'
;MPSPTLQDNPTPGLLQPGRNCWRLEHADRFKLLIDAADYFSALRRALVKARHSVYILGWDLDSRTVLVPQGSDDGLPEQLGDLLHALVERQPALHIRVLNWDYAMLYALEREWMMARKPGRPRNKRLHFRTDARHPVGASHHQKIVVIDDQLAFVGGLDLTRCRWDTPEHAPDNPLRHDPDDKPYAPFHDVQAMVDGDVARALGDLARRRWTLAGYAERAEGRSPRLEPSQASASELWPDGFEPDLRDLRIGISRTEPAYEDRPGVFEVRELYLDAIAAARQHLFFENQYFTSNVLAEAIGARLRETDGPEVAVISPQTQSGWLEQATMGALRARIHHRLKNALEGQQPPAEARYQMYCPHLPGLEESCCLNVHSKVFAMDDRLFSVGSANMSNRSMGFDTECNLTVEVQGDAQRQREIAEAIALMRNRLLAEHLGVSPAAVQQAMDQQAGLHAAIEQLRQPEQRELRPMDPRLIPELDALTQDNAVFDPERPVSPDEIVDAYVPRSARKPVPRRMIGLGMLAVALVVFALAWRFTPLRDWINLSSLIALARSVDKMPFTPAIVIAAFVVAGMLMVPITVLIAVAGVVFGPVNGGLYATAGVGLSALLGFGLGHWLGHDALRDMLGPRINNLSRRFAQRGIAAMAVVRLLPIAPFTVVNVVAGASHLGLRDYLLGTLIGMVPGIVLTVVFSHNLAEAIRHPSLQTVLVLAGVTAALMLTAFGLQKLLKPRDKKTKPGKPSRNAMGKTTGAVTTTDQPVRRDDPLPRVQADHPIEARQA
;
A
#
# COMPACT_ATOMS: atom_id res chain seq x y z
N MET A 1 -53.12 21.41 37.46
CA MET A 1 -51.76 21.22 36.90
C MET A 1 -51.83 20.00 36.01
N PRO A 2 -51.83 20.14 34.67
CA PRO A 2 -51.87 18.98 33.79
C PRO A 2 -50.50 18.29 33.81
N SER A 3 -50.52 16.96 33.82
CA SER A 3 -49.36 16.07 33.76
C SER A 3 -48.52 16.37 32.51
N PRO A 4 -47.18 16.34 32.59
CA PRO A 4 -46.34 16.48 31.42
C PRO A 4 -46.53 15.25 30.54
N THR A 5 -47.11 15.46 29.36
CA THR A 5 -47.08 14.53 28.24
C THR A 5 -45.63 14.16 27.95
N LEU A 6 -45.34 12.86 28.01
CA LEU A 6 -44.14 12.26 27.42
C LEU A 6 -44.09 12.70 25.95
N GLN A 7 -43.26 13.71 25.66
CA GLN A 7 -42.80 13.94 24.31
C GLN A 7 -41.95 12.72 23.95
N ASP A 8 -42.42 11.95 22.96
CA ASP A 8 -41.62 10.98 22.24
C ASP A 8 -40.39 11.70 21.69
N ASN A 9 -39.30 11.71 22.45
CA ASN A 9 -37.99 12.00 21.91
C ASN A 9 -37.58 10.75 21.13
N PRO A 10 -37.54 10.76 19.78
CA PRO A 10 -36.94 9.66 19.06
C PRO A 10 -35.50 9.52 19.55
N THR A 11 -35.10 8.30 19.91
CA THR A 11 -33.73 7.97 20.24
C THR A 11 -32.84 8.56 19.12
N PRO A 12 -31.86 9.42 19.43
CA PRO A 12 -31.03 10.01 18.39
C PRO A 12 -30.34 8.89 17.59
N GLY A 13 -30.37 9.01 16.26
CA GLY A 13 -29.68 8.08 15.35
C GLY A 13 -28.18 7.98 15.67
N LEU A 14 -27.53 6.94 15.15
CA LEU A 14 -26.08 6.75 15.27
C LEU A 14 -25.34 7.94 14.66
N LEU A 15 -25.81 8.48 13.54
CA LEU A 15 -25.17 9.61 12.87
C LEU A 15 -25.38 10.93 13.64
N GLN A 16 -24.28 11.48 14.16
CA GLN A 16 -24.23 12.69 14.97
C GLN A 16 -23.25 13.71 14.37
N PRO A 17 -23.78 14.73 13.66
CA PRO A 17 -22.97 15.81 13.10
C PRO A 17 -22.09 16.49 14.14
N GLY A 18 -20.81 16.72 13.80
CA GLY A 18 -19.79 17.28 14.68
C GLY A 18 -19.10 16.28 15.60
N ARG A 19 -19.51 15.00 15.60
CA ARG A 19 -18.86 13.92 16.37
C ARG A 19 -18.34 12.81 15.46
N ASN A 20 -19.26 12.04 14.86
CA ASN A 20 -18.94 10.87 14.03
C ASN A 20 -19.32 11.07 12.55
N CYS A 21 -19.92 12.21 12.21
CA CYS A 21 -20.00 12.70 10.85
C CYS A 21 -19.80 14.22 10.83
N TRP A 22 -19.31 14.75 9.73
CA TRP A 22 -19.18 16.19 9.51
C TRP A 22 -20.56 16.83 9.32
N ARG A 23 -21.34 16.23 8.43
CA ARG A 23 -22.66 16.70 8.02
C ARG A 23 -23.56 15.50 7.74
N LEU A 24 -24.85 15.73 7.91
CA LEU A 24 -25.91 14.82 7.53
C LEU A 24 -26.77 15.57 6.49
N GLU A 25 -26.65 15.22 5.23
CA GLU A 25 -27.21 16.00 4.11
C GLU A 25 -28.22 15.18 3.31
N HIS A 26 -29.15 15.86 2.64
CA HIS A 26 -30.15 15.21 1.80
C HIS A 26 -29.58 14.75 0.47
N ALA A 27 -29.88 13.52 0.06
CA ALA A 27 -29.69 13.01 -1.29
C ALA A 27 -31.04 12.65 -1.92
N ASP A 28 -31.28 13.08 -3.15
CA ASP A 28 -32.48 12.69 -3.89
C ASP A 28 -32.36 11.24 -4.36
N ARG A 29 -31.15 10.80 -4.67
CA ARG A 29 -30.79 9.46 -5.12
C ARG A 29 -29.44 9.03 -4.55
N PHE A 30 -29.36 7.75 -4.19
CA PHE A 30 -28.13 7.04 -3.81
C PHE A 30 -28.01 5.76 -4.62
N LYS A 31 -26.80 5.45 -5.09
CA LYS A 31 -26.48 4.18 -5.74
C LYS A 31 -25.12 3.66 -5.36
N LEU A 32 -25.04 2.36 -5.06
CA LEU A 32 -23.81 1.60 -4.95
C LEU A 32 -23.40 1.06 -6.33
N LEU A 33 -22.18 1.38 -6.72
CA LEU A 33 -21.52 0.94 -7.94
C LEU A 33 -20.44 -0.07 -7.54
N ILE A 34 -20.56 -1.28 -8.10
CA ILE A 34 -19.68 -2.41 -7.83
C ILE A 34 -18.73 -2.51 -9.02
N ASP A 35 -17.44 -2.47 -8.71
CA ASP A 35 -16.34 -2.40 -9.66
C ASP A 35 -16.28 -1.16 -10.54
N ALA A 36 -15.12 -1.00 -11.15
CA ALA A 36 -14.82 0.14 -12.00
C ALA A 36 -15.56 0.12 -13.33
N ALA A 37 -16.03 -1.02 -13.86
CA ALA A 37 -16.83 -1.00 -15.07
C ALA A 37 -18.13 -0.20 -14.90
N ASP A 38 -18.85 -0.38 -13.78
CA ASP A 38 -20.04 0.39 -13.45
C ASP A 38 -19.68 1.84 -13.13
N TYR A 39 -18.70 2.05 -12.25
CA TYR A 39 -18.29 3.40 -11.85
C TYR A 39 -17.77 4.24 -13.02
N PHE A 40 -16.83 3.73 -13.80
CA PHE A 40 -16.20 4.50 -14.88
C PHE A 40 -17.18 4.76 -16.02
N SER A 41 -18.11 3.84 -16.31
CA SER A 41 -19.20 4.05 -17.25
C SER A 41 -20.15 5.15 -16.78
N ALA A 42 -20.62 5.10 -15.52
CA ALA A 42 -21.46 6.13 -14.92
C ALA A 42 -20.76 7.50 -14.94
N LEU A 43 -19.49 7.53 -14.53
CA LEU A 43 -18.68 8.73 -14.48
C LEU A 43 -18.50 9.35 -15.87
N ARG A 44 -18.16 8.56 -16.90
CA ARG A 44 -18.01 9.08 -18.27
C ARG A 44 -19.30 9.73 -18.75
N ARG A 45 -20.44 9.05 -18.60
CA ARG A 45 -21.76 9.57 -18.99
C ARG A 45 -22.10 10.88 -18.28
N ALA A 46 -21.75 11.01 -16.99
CA ALA A 46 -21.95 12.24 -16.24
C ALA A 46 -20.99 13.36 -16.67
N LEU A 47 -19.71 13.06 -16.89
CA LEU A 47 -18.70 14.04 -17.32
C LEU A 47 -19.05 14.68 -18.67
N VAL A 48 -19.59 13.90 -19.62
CA VAL A 48 -20.04 14.42 -20.93
C VAL A 48 -21.17 15.43 -20.80
N LYS A 49 -21.96 15.37 -19.72
CA LYS A 49 -23.07 16.29 -19.43
C LYS A 49 -22.63 17.52 -18.61
N ALA A 50 -21.39 17.58 -18.10
CA ALA A 50 -20.89 18.65 -17.22
C ALA A 50 -20.87 20.03 -17.91
N ARG A 51 -21.26 21.09 -17.17
CA ARG A 51 -21.42 22.44 -17.72
C ARG A 51 -20.53 23.50 -17.06
N HIS A 52 -20.27 23.39 -15.76
CA HIS A 52 -19.70 24.48 -14.96
C HIS A 52 -18.42 24.09 -14.23
N SER A 53 -18.44 23.01 -13.45
CA SER A 53 -17.33 22.63 -12.61
C SER A 53 -17.20 21.12 -12.45
N VAL A 54 -15.99 20.60 -12.58
CA VAL A 54 -15.64 19.23 -12.17
C VAL A 54 -14.48 19.30 -11.19
N TYR A 55 -14.64 18.68 -10.02
CA TYR A 55 -13.56 18.44 -9.08
C TYR A 55 -13.25 16.95 -9.04
N ILE A 56 -11.98 16.58 -9.15
CA ILE A 56 -11.47 15.22 -9.03
C ILE A 56 -10.39 15.25 -7.95
N LEU A 57 -10.65 14.61 -6.82
CA LEU A 57 -9.67 14.33 -5.77
C LEU A 57 -9.29 12.85 -5.88
N GLY A 58 -7.99 12.56 -5.83
CA GLY A 58 -7.49 11.19 -5.89
C GLY A 58 -6.18 11.02 -5.14
N TRP A 59 -5.96 9.80 -4.67
CA TRP A 59 -4.64 9.37 -4.21
C TRP A 59 -3.70 9.17 -5.40
N ASP A 60 -4.25 8.71 -6.53
CA ASP A 60 -3.55 8.60 -7.80
C ASP A 60 -4.47 8.92 -8.98
N LEU A 61 -3.86 9.31 -10.10
CA LEU A 61 -4.56 9.50 -11.37
C LEU A 61 -3.60 9.18 -12.52
N ASP A 62 -4.07 8.41 -13.50
CA ASP A 62 -3.35 8.19 -14.76
C ASP A 62 -4.19 8.76 -15.90
N SER A 63 -3.67 9.78 -16.57
CA SER A 63 -4.38 10.49 -17.63
C SER A 63 -4.60 9.63 -18.87
N ARG A 64 -3.94 8.47 -18.97
CA ARG A 64 -4.08 7.52 -20.06
C ARG A 64 -5.13 6.45 -19.77
N THR A 65 -5.70 6.41 -18.56
CA THR A 65 -6.77 5.46 -18.21
C THR A 65 -7.94 5.59 -19.18
N VAL A 66 -8.40 4.45 -19.70
CA VAL A 66 -9.61 4.34 -20.52
C VAL A 66 -10.76 3.95 -19.59
N LEU A 67 -11.77 4.82 -19.49
CA LEU A 67 -12.91 4.60 -18.59
C LEU A 67 -13.86 3.49 -19.09
N VAL A 68 -14.02 3.38 -20.41
CA VAL A 68 -14.98 2.46 -21.04
C VAL A 68 -14.25 1.67 -22.16
N PRO A 69 -13.46 0.63 -21.82
CA PRO A 69 -12.65 -0.12 -22.78
C PRO A 69 -13.44 -0.77 -23.92
N GLN A 70 -14.71 -1.06 -23.70
CA GLN A 70 -15.64 -1.59 -24.70
C GLN A 70 -16.07 -0.56 -25.75
N GLY A 71 -15.68 0.71 -25.59
CA GLY A 71 -16.09 1.83 -26.43
C GLY A 71 -17.27 2.59 -25.84
N SER A 72 -17.26 3.90 -26.05
CA SER A 72 -18.21 4.84 -25.44
C SER A 72 -19.27 5.40 -26.39
N ASP A 73 -19.06 5.29 -27.70
CA ASP A 73 -19.95 5.77 -28.79
C ASP A 73 -20.40 7.24 -28.70
N ASP A 74 -19.72 8.07 -27.90
CA ASP A 74 -20.06 9.48 -27.68
C ASP A 74 -19.26 10.46 -28.56
N GLY A 75 -18.37 9.93 -29.41
CA GLY A 75 -17.52 10.69 -30.31
C GLY A 75 -16.39 11.49 -29.62
N LEU A 76 -16.12 11.22 -28.34
CA LEU A 76 -15.06 11.88 -27.56
C LEU A 76 -13.87 10.94 -27.34
N PRO A 77 -12.68 11.48 -27.02
CA PRO A 77 -11.49 10.66 -26.78
C PRO A 77 -11.69 9.61 -25.68
N GLU A 78 -11.05 8.45 -25.83
CA GLU A 78 -11.17 7.33 -24.88
C GLU A 78 -10.35 7.53 -23.60
N GLN A 79 -9.14 8.09 -23.73
CA GLN A 79 -8.25 8.35 -22.58
C GLN A 79 -8.75 9.52 -21.75
N LEU A 80 -8.76 9.36 -20.42
CA LEU A 80 -9.26 10.34 -19.45
C LEU A 80 -8.70 11.75 -19.68
N GLY A 81 -7.38 11.90 -19.83
CA GLY A 81 -6.74 13.19 -20.03
C GLY A 81 -7.21 13.90 -21.30
N ASP A 82 -7.32 13.17 -22.41
CA ASP A 82 -7.84 13.73 -23.66
C ASP A 82 -9.32 14.04 -23.60
N LEU A 83 -10.11 13.21 -22.91
CA LEU A 83 -11.52 13.46 -22.64
C LEU A 83 -11.70 14.76 -21.87
N LEU A 84 -11.01 14.94 -20.73
CA LEU A 84 -11.11 16.17 -19.93
C LEU A 84 -10.73 17.42 -20.73
N HIS A 85 -9.71 17.32 -21.59
CA HIS A 85 -9.33 18.37 -22.54
C HIS A 85 -10.46 18.68 -23.55
N ALA A 86 -11.04 17.66 -24.17
CA ALA A 86 -12.12 17.83 -25.14
C ALA A 86 -13.38 18.44 -24.49
N LEU A 87 -13.68 18.08 -23.24
CA LEU A 87 -14.81 18.63 -22.50
C LEU A 87 -14.67 20.13 -22.23
N VAL A 88 -13.51 20.60 -21.75
CA VAL A 88 -13.30 22.05 -21.54
C VAL A 88 -13.27 22.82 -22.85
N GLU A 89 -12.83 22.23 -23.96
CA GLU A 89 -12.87 22.86 -25.29
C GLU A 89 -14.31 22.98 -25.81
N ARG A 90 -15.13 21.93 -25.59
CA ARG A 90 -16.54 21.88 -26.01
C ARG A 90 -17.45 22.77 -25.16
N GLN A 91 -17.18 22.92 -23.86
CA GLN A 91 -17.99 23.70 -22.92
C GLN A 91 -17.23 24.93 -22.41
N PRO A 92 -17.48 26.14 -22.95
CA PRO A 92 -16.74 27.36 -22.57
C PRO A 92 -16.86 27.77 -21.10
N ALA A 93 -17.94 27.36 -20.42
CA ALA A 93 -18.19 27.65 -19.01
C ALA A 93 -17.56 26.61 -18.05
N LEU A 94 -17.10 25.47 -18.58
CA LEU A 94 -16.60 24.37 -17.77
C LEU A 94 -15.17 24.63 -17.27
N HIS A 95 -14.96 24.44 -15.98
CA HIS A 95 -13.67 24.37 -15.31
C HIS A 95 -13.48 22.99 -14.68
N ILE A 96 -12.34 22.37 -14.91
CA ILE A 96 -12.01 21.05 -14.36
C ILE A 96 -10.78 21.19 -13.48
N ARG A 97 -10.88 20.68 -12.25
CA ARG A 97 -9.85 20.72 -11.21
C ARG A 97 -9.52 19.32 -10.74
N VAL A 98 -8.26 18.94 -10.90
CA VAL A 98 -7.75 17.63 -10.52
C VAL A 98 -6.68 17.84 -9.45
N LEU A 99 -6.94 17.34 -8.25
CA LEU A 99 -6.02 17.38 -7.12
C LEU A 99 -5.56 15.96 -6.80
N ASN A 100 -4.30 15.69 -7.09
CA ASN A 100 -3.67 14.42 -6.80
C ASN A 100 -2.75 14.54 -5.58
N TRP A 101 -2.46 13.44 -4.88
CA TRP A 101 -1.48 13.45 -3.80
C TRP A 101 -0.03 13.75 -4.29
N ASP A 102 0.73 14.59 -3.57
CA ASP A 102 2.16 14.85 -3.81
C ASP A 102 3.00 13.75 -3.15
N TYR A 103 3.46 12.84 -3.99
CA TYR A 103 3.97 11.51 -3.66
C TYR A 103 5.20 11.48 -2.74
N ALA A 104 5.38 10.36 -2.02
CA ALA A 104 6.69 9.91 -1.56
C ALA A 104 7.48 9.28 -2.73
N MET A 105 8.77 9.56 -2.84
CA MET A 105 9.66 9.12 -3.94
C MET A 105 9.67 7.58 -4.18
N LEU A 106 9.17 6.79 -3.22
CA LEU A 106 9.06 5.33 -3.29
C LEU A 106 8.13 4.83 -4.42
N TYR A 107 7.09 5.59 -4.81
CA TYR A 107 6.13 5.18 -5.83
C TYR A 107 6.42 5.76 -7.23
N ALA A 108 7.61 6.33 -7.45
CA ALA A 108 7.94 7.08 -8.67
C ALA A 108 7.94 6.23 -9.96
N LEU A 109 8.10 4.90 -9.86
CA LEU A 109 8.12 3.98 -11.01
C LEU A 109 6.74 3.44 -11.40
N GLU A 110 5.76 3.53 -10.49
CA GLU A 110 4.42 2.94 -10.65
C GLU A 110 3.37 3.96 -11.11
N ARG A 111 3.72 5.25 -11.18
CA ARG A 111 2.78 6.35 -11.43
C ARG A 111 3.11 7.15 -12.68
N GLU A 112 2.10 7.79 -13.24
CA GLU A 112 2.29 8.69 -14.38
C GLU A 112 3.01 9.97 -13.95
N TRP A 113 4.27 10.11 -14.35
CA TRP A 113 5.10 11.29 -14.10
C TRP A 113 4.74 12.52 -14.93
N MET A 114 4.00 12.35 -16.03
CA MET A 114 3.64 13.42 -16.98
C MET A 114 2.12 13.63 -17.04
N MET A 115 1.49 13.95 -15.90
CA MET A 115 0.09 14.38 -15.91
C MET A 115 -0.08 15.58 -16.86
N ALA A 116 -0.81 15.34 -17.96
CA ALA A 116 -1.31 16.33 -18.90
C ALA A 116 -0.29 17.22 -19.65
N ARG A 117 0.89 16.71 -20.02
CA ARG A 117 1.76 17.43 -20.99
C ARG A 117 2.15 16.59 -22.19
N LYS A 118 1.21 16.42 -23.13
CA LYS A 118 1.55 16.02 -24.50
C LYS A 118 2.41 17.12 -25.15
N PRO A 119 3.62 16.80 -25.66
CA PRO A 119 4.45 17.78 -26.37
C PRO A 119 3.65 18.48 -27.47
N GLY A 120 3.67 19.83 -27.48
CA GLY A 120 2.98 20.64 -28.49
C GLY A 120 1.54 21.06 -28.17
N ARG A 121 0.90 20.54 -27.10
CA ARG A 121 -0.47 20.98 -26.73
C ARG A 121 -0.42 22.24 -25.84
N PRO A 122 -1.11 23.34 -26.20
CA PRO A 122 -1.16 24.54 -25.37
C PRO A 122 -1.91 24.28 -24.04
N ARG A 123 -1.47 24.97 -22.98
CA ARG A 123 -2.10 24.85 -21.66
C ARG A 123 -3.51 25.44 -21.70
N ASN A 124 -4.53 24.65 -21.34
CA ASN A 124 -5.88 25.16 -21.16
C ASN A 124 -5.98 25.82 -19.77
N LYS A 125 -6.41 27.08 -19.73
CA LYS A 125 -6.51 27.86 -18.48
C LYS A 125 -7.65 27.40 -17.57
N ARG A 126 -8.56 26.55 -18.06
CA ARG A 126 -9.74 26.02 -17.35
C ARG A 126 -9.60 24.55 -16.96
N LEU A 127 -8.47 23.92 -17.27
CA LEU A 127 -8.13 22.56 -16.83
C LEU A 127 -6.91 22.64 -15.91
N HIS A 128 -7.14 22.42 -14.62
CA HIS A 128 -6.18 22.64 -13.56
C HIS A 128 -5.77 21.28 -12.98
N PHE A 129 -4.54 20.85 -13.26
CA PHE A 129 -3.92 19.71 -12.60
C PHE A 129 -2.96 20.19 -11.53
N ARG A 130 -3.11 19.70 -10.30
CA ARG A 130 -2.35 20.08 -9.12
C ARG A 130 -2.02 18.87 -8.25
N THR A 131 -0.95 18.98 -7.47
CA THR A 131 -0.59 18.02 -6.44
C THR A 131 -0.78 18.61 -5.04
N ASP A 132 -1.04 17.74 -4.06
CA ASP A 132 -1.30 18.09 -2.68
C ASP A 132 -0.28 17.48 -1.74
N ALA A 133 0.58 18.34 -1.18
CA ALA A 133 1.61 18.01 -0.21
C ALA A 133 1.27 18.52 1.21
N ARG A 134 0.07 19.08 1.43
CA ARG A 134 -0.27 19.86 2.64
C ARG A 134 -0.92 18.98 3.70
N HIS A 135 -0.16 17.99 4.13
CA HIS A 135 -0.47 17.03 5.19
C HIS A 135 0.84 16.61 5.90
N PRO A 136 0.77 15.93 7.05
CA PRO A 136 1.98 15.51 7.77
C PRO A 136 2.90 14.65 6.91
N VAL A 137 4.20 14.70 7.22
CA VAL A 137 5.21 13.85 6.55
C VAL A 137 4.84 12.39 6.75
N GLY A 138 4.81 11.63 5.66
CA GLY A 138 4.46 10.21 5.65
C GLY A 138 2.96 9.93 5.55
N ALA A 139 2.09 10.91 5.78
CA ALA A 139 0.65 10.81 5.49
C ALA A 139 0.40 10.95 3.98
N SER A 140 -0.80 10.62 3.55
CA SER A 140 -1.27 10.76 2.18
C SER A 140 -2.61 11.46 2.08
N HIS A 141 -2.83 12.10 0.93
CA HIS A 141 -4.17 12.47 0.51
C HIS A 141 -4.82 11.24 -0.13
N HIS A 142 -5.78 10.62 0.57
CA HIS A 142 -6.31 9.30 0.19
C HIS A 142 -7.80 9.30 -0.21
N GLN A 143 -8.44 10.48 -0.26
CA GLN A 143 -9.81 10.64 -0.73
C GLN A 143 -9.91 10.40 -2.25
N LYS A 144 -10.92 9.61 -2.67
CA LYS A 144 -11.31 9.48 -4.09
C LYS A 144 -12.70 10.06 -4.29
N ILE A 145 -12.76 11.32 -4.70
CA ILE A 145 -14.02 12.07 -4.81
C ILE A 145 -14.09 12.72 -6.18
N VAL A 146 -15.20 12.52 -6.89
CA VAL A 146 -15.52 13.30 -8.09
C VAL A 146 -16.80 14.07 -7.85
N VAL A 147 -16.82 15.39 -8.11
CA VAL A 147 -18.03 16.22 -8.01
C VAL A 147 -18.23 16.96 -9.32
N ILE A 148 -19.44 16.88 -9.88
CA ILE A 148 -19.84 17.49 -11.15
C ILE A 148 -20.97 18.49 -10.87
N ASP A 149 -20.71 19.75 -11.22
CA ASP A 149 -21.60 20.92 -11.10
C ASP A 149 -22.28 21.11 -9.74
N ASP A 150 -21.65 20.63 -8.65
CA ASP A 150 -22.24 20.55 -7.30
C ASP A 150 -23.59 19.81 -7.25
N GLN A 151 -23.85 18.93 -8.23
CA GLN A 151 -25.14 18.26 -8.43
C GLN A 151 -25.04 16.74 -8.39
N LEU A 152 -23.93 16.16 -8.86
CA LEU A 152 -23.67 14.73 -8.79
C LEU A 152 -22.27 14.52 -8.20
N ALA A 153 -22.12 13.56 -7.31
CA ALA A 153 -20.84 13.22 -6.72
C ALA A 153 -20.63 11.70 -6.62
N PHE A 154 -19.36 11.31 -6.65
CA PHE A 154 -18.89 9.95 -6.48
C PHE A 154 -17.88 9.89 -5.33
N VAL A 155 -18.00 8.91 -4.44
CA VAL A 155 -17.11 8.70 -3.28
C VAL A 155 -16.90 7.20 -3.06
N GLY A 156 -15.67 6.75 -2.84
CA GLY A 156 -15.39 5.33 -2.57
C GLY A 156 -13.90 4.98 -2.63
N GLY A 157 -13.60 3.74 -2.99
CA GLY A 157 -12.24 3.18 -3.03
C GLY A 157 -11.50 3.39 -4.36
N LEU A 158 -12.20 3.73 -5.44
CA LEU A 158 -11.66 3.72 -6.80
C LEU A 158 -10.97 5.03 -7.20
N ASP A 159 -9.66 4.98 -7.41
CA ASP A 159 -8.88 6.01 -8.10
C ASP A 159 -9.06 5.93 -9.63
N LEU A 160 -8.94 7.06 -10.32
CA LEU A 160 -8.96 7.14 -11.79
C LEU A 160 -7.57 6.86 -12.38
N THR A 161 -7.05 5.67 -12.14
CA THR A 161 -5.67 5.28 -12.49
C THR A 161 -5.60 3.86 -13.08
N ARG A 162 -4.39 3.43 -13.44
CA ARG A 162 -4.11 2.11 -14.04
C ARG A 162 -4.51 0.95 -13.12
N CYS A 163 -4.80 -0.21 -13.70
CA CYS A 163 -5.03 -1.46 -12.98
C CYS A 163 -6.24 -1.45 -12.01
N ARG A 164 -7.27 -0.65 -12.28
CA ARG A 164 -8.51 -0.59 -11.48
C ARG A 164 -9.75 -1.09 -12.21
N TRP A 165 -9.73 -1.13 -13.55
CA TRP A 165 -10.89 -1.51 -14.34
C TRP A 165 -11.14 -3.03 -14.24
N ASP A 166 -12.33 -3.41 -13.83
CA ASP A 166 -12.80 -4.79 -13.86
C ASP A 166 -14.33 -4.81 -13.90
N THR A 167 -14.90 -5.99 -14.14
CA THR A 167 -16.33 -6.25 -14.07
C THR A 167 -16.65 -7.22 -12.93
N PRO A 168 -17.91 -7.30 -12.46
CA PRO A 168 -18.31 -8.26 -11.41
C PRO A 168 -18.08 -9.73 -11.79
N GLU A 169 -17.84 -10.02 -13.08
CA GLU A 169 -17.43 -11.34 -13.52
C GLU A 169 -16.00 -11.72 -13.09
N HIS A 170 -15.11 -10.74 -12.89
CA HIS A 170 -13.71 -10.93 -12.51
C HIS A 170 -12.98 -12.03 -13.29
N ALA A 171 -13.36 -12.25 -14.55
CA ALA A 171 -12.79 -13.31 -15.37
C ALA A 171 -11.26 -13.16 -15.40
N PRO A 172 -10.46 -14.16 -14.97
CA PRO A 172 -9.00 -14.02 -14.87
C PRO A 172 -8.31 -13.64 -16.18
N ASP A 173 -8.93 -13.96 -17.31
CA ASP A 173 -8.47 -13.71 -18.68
C ASP A 173 -9.30 -12.66 -19.43
N ASN A 174 -10.01 -11.77 -18.71
CA ASN A 174 -10.82 -10.72 -19.33
C ASN A 174 -9.98 -9.89 -20.33
N PRO A 175 -10.30 -9.91 -21.63
CA PRO A 175 -9.49 -9.27 -22.67
C PRO A 175 -9.52 -7.74 -22.63
N LEU A 176 -10.46 -7.15 -21.87
CA LEU A 176 -10.56 -5.70 -21.70
C LEU A 176 -9.71 -5.19 -20.54
N ARG A 177 -9.14 -6.07 -19.71
CA ARG A 177 -8.40 -5.70 -18.49
C ARG A 177 -6.91 -5.49 -18.77
N HIS A 178 -6.60 -4.35 -19.38
CA HIS A 178 -5.23 -3.93 -19.76
C HIS A 178 -4.86 -2.57 -19.15
N ASP A 179 -3.61 -2.42 -18.72
CA ASP A 179 -3.08 -1.15 -18.25
C ASP A 179 -2.80 -0.18 -19.41
N PRO A 180 -2.49 1.11 -19.17
CA PRO A 180 -2.20 2.05 -20.24
C PRO A 180 -0.97 1.73 -21.11
N ASP A 181 -0.14 0.77 -20.71
CA ASP A 181 1.01 0.27 -21.48
C ASP A 181 0.65 -1.07 -22.18
N ASP A 182 -0.64 -1.38 -22.29
CA ASP A 182 -1.23 -2.58 -22.90
C ASP A 182 -0.83 -3.90 -22.21
N LYS A 183 -0.55 -3.86 -20.91
CA LYS A 183 -0.23 -5.07 -20.14
C LYS A 183 -1.48 -5.60 -19.43
N PRO A 184 -1.79 -6.90 -19.53
CA PRO A 184 -2.87 -7.49 -18.74
C PRO A 184 -2.51 -7.48 -17.25
N TYR A 185 -3.52 -7.36 -16.40
CA TYR A 185 -3.37 -7.42 -14.94
C TYR A 185 -4.43 -8.32 -14.29
N ALA A 186 -4.16 -8.72 -13.04
CA ALA A 186 -5.02 -9.61 -12.27
C ALA A 186 -6.38 -8.95 -11.93
N PRO A 187 -7.44 -9.75 -11.69
CA PRO A 187 -8.73 -9.23 -11.26
C PRO A 187 -8.66 -8.31 -10.03
N PHE A 188 -9.53 -7.30 -10.01
CA PHE A 188 -9.54 -6.24 -9.01
C PHE A 188 -10.97 -5.89 -8.64
N HIS A 189 -11.28 -5.92 -7.34
CA HIS A 189 -12.61 -5.63 -6.83
C HIS A 189 -12.61 -4.37 -5.96
N ASP A 190 -13.59 -3.49 -6.17
CA ASP A 190 -13.74 -2.27 -5.38
C ASP A 190 -15.16 -1.69 -5.49
N VAL A 191 -15.49 -0.70 -4.68
CA VAL A 191 -16.84 -0.14 -4.57
C VAL A 191 -16.81 1.38 -4.53
N GLN A 192 -17.76 2.00 -5.24
CA GLN A 192 -18.00 3.44 -5.27
C GLN A 192 -19.47 3.76 -4.99
N ALA A 193 -19.76 4.86 -4.31
CA ALA A 193 -21.12 5.41 -4.22
C ALA A 193 -21.30 6.56 -5.22
N MET A 194 -22.50 6.68 -5.76
CA MET A 194 -22.99 7.80 -6.56
C MET A 194 -24.19 8.45 -5.87
N VAL A 195 -24.14 9.77 -5.71
CA VAL A 195 -25.16 10.56 -5.00
C VAL A 195 -25.42 11.90 -5.69
N ASP A 196 -26.64 12.40 -5.58
CA ASP A 196 -27.00 13.77 -5.95
C ASP A 196 -27.59 14.54 -4.74
N GLY A 197 -28.20 15.70 -5.00
CA GLY A 197 -28.81 16.53 -3.97
C GLY A 197 -27.80 17.37 -3.17
N ASP A 198 -28.18 17.75 -1.95
CA ASP A 198 -27.35 18.59 -1.07
C ASP A 198 -26.07 17.86 -0.61
N VAL A 199 -26.05 16.52 -0.58
CA VAL A 199 -24.83 15.72 -0.34
C VAL A 199 -23.76 16.03 -1.38
N ALA A 200 -24.11 16.08 -2.68
CA ALA A 200 -23.17 16.41 -3.74
C ALA A 200 -22.62 17.84 -3.59
N ARG A 201 -23.45 18.79 -3.14
CA ARG A 201 -23.02 20.16 -2.82
C ARG A 201 -22.03 20.20 -1.65
N ALA A 202 -22.28 19.43 -0.59
CA ALA A 202 -21.39 19.35 0.56
C ALA A 202 -20.04 18.71 0.20
N LEU A 203 -20.04 17.70 -0.67
CA LEU A 203 -18.80 17.13 -1.22
C LEU A 203 -18.06 18.12 -2.12
N GLY A 204 -18.77 18.96 -2.88
CA GLY A 204 -18.17 20.08 -3.61
C GLY A 204 -17.49 21.09 -2.69
N ASP A 205 -18.10 21.40 -1.54
CA ASP A 205 -17.48 22.25 -0.51
C ASP A 205 -16.22 21.59 0.08
N LEU A 206 -16.25 20.28 0.33
CA LEU A 206 -15.09 19.51 0.79
C LEU A 206 -13.94 19.59 -0.22
N ALA A 207 -14.23 19.39 -1.50
CA ALA A 207 -13.23 19.46 -2.57
C ALA A 207 -12.63 20.87 -2.72
N ARG A 208 -13.45 21.92 -2.70
CA ARG A 208 -12.98 23.31 -2.70
C ARG A 208 -12.13 23.65 -1.47
N ARG A 209 -12.54 23.17 -0.29
CA ARG A 209 -11.76 23.34 0.94
C ARG A 209 -10.41 22.65 0.81
N ARG A 210 -10.36 21.40 0.32
CA ARG A 210 -9.10 20.67 0.14
C ARG A 210 -8.19 21.35 -0.89
N TRP A 211 -8.74 21.79 -2.02
CA TRP A 211 -8.02 22.57 -3.03
C TRP A 211 -7.36 23.85 -2.45
N THR A 212 -8.11 24.56 -1.60
CA THR A 212 -7.62 25.76 -0.90
C THR A 212 -6.52 25.40 0.09
N LEU A 213 -6.71 24.35 0.88
CA LEU A 213 -5.71 23.85 1.85
C LEU A 213 -4.42 23.38 1.18
N ALA A 214 -4.50 22.84 -0.04
CA ALA A 214 -3.35 22.47 -0.85
C ALA A 214 -2.56 23.68 -1.38
N GLY A 215 -3.04 24.92 -1.13
CA GLY A 215 -2.35 26.16 -1.48
C GLY A 215 -2.83 26.80 -2.79
N TYR A 216 -3.93 26.31 -3.37
CA TYR A 216 -4.45 26.78 -4.67
C TYR A 216 -5.69 27.66 -4.51
N ALA A 217 -5.70 28.52 -3.50
CA ALA A 217 -6.75 29.51 -3.29
C ALA A 217 -6.90 30.40 -4.54
N GLU A 218 -8.00 30.28 -5.26
CA GLU A 218 -8.32 31.11 -6.41
C GLU A 218 -9.19 32.30 -5.97
N ARG A 219 -9.24 33.36 -6.80
CA ARG A 219 -10.14 34.50 -6.54
C ARG A 219 -11.59 34.02 -6.63
N ALA A 220 -12.18 33.74 -5.48
CA ALA A 220 -13.62 33.53 -5.24
C ALA A 220 -14.41 32.97 -6.43
N GLU A 221 -14.13 31.73 -6.85
CA GLU A 221 -15.13 30.98 -7.60
C GLU A 221 -16.15 30.43 -6.59
N GLY A 222 -17.35 31.01 -6.62
CA GLY A 222 -18.46 30.59 -5.79
C GLY A 222 -18.97 29.20 -6.15
N ARG A 223 -19.89 28.66 -5.33
CA ARG A 223 -20.62 27.42 -5.67
C ARG A 223 -21.29 27.55 -7.03
N SER A 224 -21.46 26.42 -7.74
CA SER A 224 -22.34 26.40 -8.90
C SER A 224 -23.75 26.84 -8.48
N PRO A 225 -24.42 27.68 -9.30
CA PRO A 225 -25.76 28.18 -8.98
C PRO A 225 -26.70 27.00 -8.77
N ARG A 226 -27.61 27.10 -7.78
CA ARG A 226 -28.73 26.14 -7.70
C ARG A 226 -29.55 26.32 -8.97
N LEU A 227 -29.86 25.20 -9.62
CA LEU A 227 -30.75 25.22 -10.77
C LEU A 227 -32.17 25.38 -10.28
N GLU A 228 -32.93 26.22 -10.96
CA GLU A 228 -34.38 26.29 -10.75
C GLU A 228 -35.01 24.94 -11.17
N PRO A 229 -36.15 24.52 -10.59
CA PRO A 229 -36.79 23.24 -10.92
C PRO A 229 -37.05 23.04 -12.42
N SER A 230 -37.34 24.11 -13.16
CA SER A 230 -37.52 24.08 -14.62
C SER A 230 -36.23 23.85 -15.42
N GLN A 231 -35.06 24.06 -14.80
CA GLN A 231 -33.74 23.84 -15.38
C GLN A 231 -33.14 22.49 -14.95
N ALA A 232 -33.56 21.96 -13.79
CA ALA A 232 -33.10 20.69 -13.24
C ALA A 232 -33.40 19.49 -14.14
N SER A 233 -34.56 19.46 -14.82
CA SER A 233 -34.88 18.39 -15.78
C SER A 233 -34.04 18.44 -17.06
N ALA A 234 -33.54 19.63 -17.43
CA ALA A 234 -32.70 19.84 -18.62
C ALA A 234 -31.20 19.64 -18.35
N SER A 235 -30.81 19.40 -17.10
CA SER A 235 -29.42 19.25 -16.63
C SER A 235 -29.18 17.92 -15.92
N GLU A 236 -30.03 16.92 -16.13
CA GLU A 236 -29.94 15.64 -15.41
C GLU A 236 -28.57 14.97 -15.63
N LEU A 237 -27.71 15.09 -14.61
CA LEU A 237 -26.37 14.52 -14.61
C LEU A 237 -26.37 13.04 -14.23
N TRP A 238 -27.42 12.58 -13.54
CA TRP A 238 -27.58 11.18 -13.19
C TRP A 238 -27.61 10.34 -14.48
N PRO A 239 -26.69 9.40 -14.66
CA PRO A 239 -26.57 8.66 -15.90
C PRO A 239 -27.78 7.76 -16.19
N ASP A 240 -28.23 7.75 -17.45
CA ASP A 240 -29.27 6.84 -17.92
C ASP A 240 -28.83 5.37 -17.74
N GLY A 241 -29.77 4.50 -17.37
CA GLY A 241 -29.53 3.07 -17.12
C GLY A 241 -29.00 2.72 -15.73
N PHE A 242 -28.85 3.70 -14.83
CA PHE A 242 -28.45 3.46 -13.44
C PHE A 242 -29.62 3.72 -12.49
N GLU A 243 -30.42 2.70 -12.19
CA GLU A 243 -31.50 2.85 -11.20
C GLU A 243 -30.94 3.08 -9.78
N PRO A 244 -31.44 4.07 -9.02
CA PRO A 244 -30.98 4.32 -7.66
C PRO A 244 -31.42 3.19 -6.72
N ASP A 245 -30.56 2.85 -5.76
CA ASP A 245 -30.87 1.88 -4.71
C ASP A 245 -31.80 2.48 -3.66
N LEU A 246 -31.65 3.79 -3.39
CA LEU A 246 -32.50 4.55 -2.47
C LEU A 246 -32.76 5.95 -3.03
N ARG A 247 -33.91 6.53 -2.69
CA ARG A 247 -34.30 7.91 -3.06
C ARG A 247 -34.74 8.69 -1.84
N ASP A 248 -34.53 9.99 -1.76
CA ASP A 248 -35.01 10.86 -0.67
C ASP A 248 -34.57 10.37 0.74
N LEU A 249 -33.26 10.48 1.00
CA LEU A 249 -32.66 10.04 2.26
C LEU A 249 -31.59 11.02 2.73
N ARG A 250 -31.36 11.08 4.05
CA ARG A 250 -30.19 11.79 4.59
C ARG A 250 -28.99 10.86 4.68
N ILE A 251 -27.84 11.34 4.22
CA ILE A 251 -26.57 10.60 4.18
C ILE A 251 -25.56 11.32 5.07
N GLY A 252 -24.91 10.55 5.95
CA GLY A 252 -23.79 11.02 6.75
C GLY A 252 -22.53 11.12 5.90
N ILE A 253 -21.82 12.23 6.02
CA ILE A 253 -20.48 12.42 5.43
C ILE A 253 -19.49 12.43 6.59
N SER A 254 -18.59 11.45 6.65
CA SER A 254 -17.57 11.35 7.71
C SER A 254 -16.17 11.42 7.12
N ARG A 255 -15.24 12.11 7.79
CA ARG A 255 -13.88 12.33 7.32
C ARG A 255 -12.84 11.83 8.32
N THR A 256 -11.66 11.53 7.79
CA THR A 256 -10.42 11.55 8.56
C THR A 256 -9.57 12.68 7.99
N GLU A 257 -9.06 13.57 8.84
CA GLU A 257 -8.04 14.55 8.48
C GLU A 257 -7.02 14.59 9.63
N PRO A 258 -5.73 14.32 9.40
CA PRO A 258 -4.75 14.40 10.48
C PRO A 258 -4.59 15.85 10.97
N ALA A 259 -4.19 15.99 12.23
CA ALA A 259 -3.73 17.29 12.73
C ALA A 259 -2.50 17.74 11.92
N TYR A 260 -2.51 18.99 11.43
CA TYR A 260 -1.43 19.51 10.61
C TYR A 260 -1.41 21.04 10.65
N GLU A 261 -0.21 21.61 10.83
CA GLU A 261 -0.04 23.03 11.15
C GLU A 261 -0.93 23.40 12.35
N ASP A 262 -1.67 24.50 12.28
CA ASP A 262 -2.57 24.95 13.35
C ASP A 262 -3.96 24.28 13.31
N ARG A 263 -4.18 23.29 12.42
CA ARG A 263 -5.49 22.63 12.25
C ARG A 263 -5.60 21.41 13.16
N PRO A 264 -6.67 21.29 13.97
CA PRO A 264 -6.92 20.09 14.75
C PRO A 264 -7.26 18.91 13.84
N GLY A 265 -7.00 17.70 14.33
CA GLY A 265 -7.37 16.47 13.63
C GLY A 265 -8.88 16.24 13.64
N VAL A 266 -9.37 15.59 12.58
CA VAL A 266 -10.74 15.13 12.39
C VAL A 266 -10.72 13.61 12.31
N PHE A 267 -11.54 12.94 13.11
CA PHE A 267 -11.53 11.47 13.26
C PHE A 267 -12.94 10.87 13.14
N GLU A 268 -13.83 11.53 12.42
CA GLU A 268 -15.26 11.20 12.35
C GLU A 268 -15.49 9.76 11.87
N VAL A 269 -14.71 9.27 10.89
CA VAL A 269 -14.80 7.88 10.40
C VAL A 269 -14.51 6.87 11.53
N ARG A 270 -13.48 7.13 12.34
CA ARG A 270 -13.13 6.26 13.46
C ARG A 270 -14.24 6.23 14.49
N GLU A 271 -14.74 7.40 14.88
CA GLU A 271 -15.83 7.50 15.87
C GLU A 271 -17.10 6.81 15.35
N LEU A 272 -17.42 6.94 14.06
CA LEU A 272 -18.56 6.26 13.45
C LEU A 272 -18.44 4.74 13.53
N TYR A 273 -17.26 4.20 13.19
CA TYR A 273 -17.03 2.76 13.25
C TYR A 273 -17.12 2.25 14.69
N LEU A 274 -16.55 2.98 15.66
CA LEU A 274 -16.63 2.63 17.08
C LEU A 274 -18.07 2.63 17.59
N ASP A 275 -18.85 3.66 17.26
CA ASP A 275 -20.26 3.78 17.65
C ASP A 275 -21.10 2.65 17.06
N ALA A 276 -20.89 2.33 15.79
CA ALA A 276 -21.59 1.24 15.12
C ALA A 276 -21.20 -0.13 15.68
N ILE A 277 -19.89 -0.41 15.86
CA ILE A 277 -19.43 -1.65 16.50
C ILE A 277 -20.05 -1.80 17.89
N ALA A 278 -20.08 -0.73 18.69
CA ALA A 278 -20.67 -0.75 20.02
C ALA A 278 -22.19 -1.02 19.99
N ALA A 279 -22.90 -0.52 18.98
CA ALA A 279 -24.34 -0.69 18.81
C ALA A 279 -24.76 -2.03 18.22
N ALA A 280 -23.84 -2.75 17.56
CA ALA A 280 -24.14 -3.95 16.80
C ALA A 280 -24.64 -5.12 17.66
N ARG A 281 -25.70 -5.78 17.19
CA ARG A 281 -26.40 -6.88 17.85
C ARG A 281 -26.38 -8.18 17.06
N GLN A 282 -26.46 -8.13 15.73
CA GLN A 282 -26.61 -9.32 14.90
C GLN A 282 -25.34 -9.62 14.12
N HIS A 283 -24.92 -8.71 13.23
CA HIS A 283 -23.77 -8.93 12.39
C HIS A 283 -23.06 -7.63 12.00
N LEU A 284 -21.73 -7.72 11.97
CA LEU A 284 -20.84 -6.75 11.37
C LEU A 284 -20.24 -7.38 10.11
N PHE A 285 -20.48 -6.75 8.96
CA PHE A 285 -19.92 -7.16 7.68
C PHE A 285 -18.93 -6.09 7.21
N PHE A 286 -17.70 -6.50 6.93
CA PHE A 286 -16.65 -5.64 6.41
C PHE A 286 -16.10 -6.19 5.12
N GLU A 287 -15.94 -5.31 4.14
CA GLU A 287 -15.14 -5.56 2.95
C GLU A 287 -14.00 -4.55 2.93
N ASN A 288 -12.77 -5.01 3.13
CA ASN A 288 -11.66 -4.09 3.34
C ASN A 288 -10.29 -4.60 2.87
N GLN A 289 -9.58 -3.74 2.15
CA GLN A 289 -8.19 -3.96 1.73
C GLN A 289 -7.26 -4.27 2.91
N TYR A 290 -7.38 -3.51 4.01
CA TYR A 290 -6.54 -3.69 5.19
C TYR A 290 -7.38 -3.83 6.46
N PHE A 291 -6.94 -4.73 7.34
CA PHE A 291 -7.54 -4.94 8.66
C PHE A 291 -6.41 -4.95 9.71
N THR A 292 -5.92 -3.76 10.03
CA THR A 292 -4.73 -3.52 10.87
C THR A 292 -4.96 -2.52 12.00
N SER A 293 -6.16 -1.97 12.14
CA SER A 293 -6.50 -1.00 13.18
C SER A 293 -6.62 -1.64 14.56
N ASN A 294 -5.78 -1.20 15.51
CA ASN A 294 -5.82 -1.70 16.89
C ASN A 294 -7.12 -1.31 17.59
N VAL A 295 -7.49 -0.03 17.46
CA VAL A 295 -8.67 0.58 18.10
C VAL A 295 -9.95 -0.14 17.67
N LEU A 296 -10.12 -0.36 16.36
CA LEU A 296 -11.29 -1.09 15.86
C LEU A 296 -11.28 -2.56 16.31
N ALA A 297 -10.12 -3.22 16.27
CA ALA A 297 -10.00 -4.59 16.72
C ALA A 297 -10.25 -4.74 18.23
N GLU A 298 -10.00 -3.71 19.06
CA GLU A 298 -10.32 -3.76 20.49
C GLU A 298 -11.82 -3.67 20.73
N ALA A 299 -12.49 -2.76 20.01
CA ALA A 299 -13.94 -2.63 20.05
C ALA A 299 -14.64 -3.91 19.56
N ILE A 300 -14.19 -4.47 18.43
CA ILE A 300 -14.70 -5.75 17.90
C ILE A 300 -14.46 -6.87 18.91
N GLY A 301 -13.23 -6.99 19.43
CA GLY A 301 -12.91 -8.01 20.42
C GLY A 301 -13.73 -7.90 21.71
N ALA A 302 -14.11 -6.68 22.12
CA ALA A 302 -15.01 -6.47 23.26
C ALA A 302 -16.41 -7.01 22.97
N ARG A 303 -16.97 -6.70 21.80
CA ARG A 303 -18.28 -7.24 21.38
C ARG A 303 -18.27 -8.75 21.21
N LEU A 304 -17.19 -9.33 20.68
CA LEU A 304 -17.06 -10.79 20.50
C LEU A 304 -17.03 -11.56 21.82
N ARG A 305 -16.51 -10.97 22.90
CA ARG A 305 -16.49 -11.61 24.23
C ARG A 305 -17.86 -11.67 24.90
N GLU A 306 -18.85 -10.97 24.38
CA GLU A 306 -20.22 -11.03 24.89
C GLU A 306 -20.92 -12.29 24.40
N THR A 307 -21.71 -12.89 25.28
CA THR A 307 -22.46 -14.13 25.02
C THR A 307 -23.43 -14.00 23.86
N ASP A 308 -24.05 -12.84 23.73
CA ASP A 308 -25.02 -12.44 22.70
C ASP A 308 -24.46 -11.32 21.80
N GLY A 309 -23.13 -11.24 21.69
CA GLY A 309 -22.49 -10.31 20.77
C GLY A 309 -22.73 -10.67 19.30
N PRO A 310 -22.50 -9.73 18.38
CA PRO A 310 -22.71 -9.94 16.95
C PRO A 310 -21.76 -10.98 16.35
N GLU A 311 -22.12 -11.48 15.18
CA GLU A 311 -21.20 -12.14 14.23
C GLU A 311 -20.34 -11.11 13.49
N VAL A 312 -19.13 -11.48 13.09
CA VAL A 312 -18.18 -10.56 12.44
C VAL A 312 -17.53 -11.22 11.23
N ALA A 313 -17.96 -10.82 10.04
CA ALA A 313 -17.36 -11.26 8.78
C ALA A 313 -16.46 -10.17 8.19
N VAL A 314 -15.23 -10.54 7.85
CA VAL A 314 -14.25 -9.64 7.20
C VAL A 314 -13.81 -10.26 5.88
N ILE A 315 -14.18 -9.67 4.76
CA ILE A 315 -13.66 -10.03 3.43
C ILE A 315 -12.42 -9.15 3.16
N SER A 316 -11.29 -9.78 2.84
CA SER A 316 -9.99 -9.12 2.69
C SER A 316 -9.14 -9.85 1.65
N PRO A 317 -8.22 -9.17 0.93
CA PRO A 317 -7.36 -9.84 -0.04
C PRO A 317 -6.44 -10.87 0.64
N GLN A 318 -6.11 -11.98 -0.01
CA GLN A 318 -5.24 -12.98 0.62
C GLN A 318 -3.83 -12.46 0.87
N THR A 319 -3.24 -11.82 -0.15
CA THR A 319 -1.92 -11.20 -0.12
C THR A 319 -2.05 -9.71 -0.43
N GLN A 320 -1.15 -8.91 0.15
CA GLN A 320 -1.06 -7.48 -0.14
C GLN A 320 -0.17 -7.26 -1.37
N SER A 321 -0.37 -6.13 -2.05
CA SER A 321 0.40 -5.81 -3.25
C SER A 321 1.84 -5.46 -2.90
N GLY A 322 2.80 -6.19 -3.47
CA GLY A 322 4.22 -5.95 -3.25
C GLY A 322 4.78 -6.58 -1.96
N TRP A 323 6.09 -6.88 -2.00
CA TRP A 323 6.77 -7.64 -0.95
C TRP A 323 6.80 -6.93 0.41
N LEU A 324 6.92 -5.59 0.42
CA LEU A 324 7.06 -4.80 1.64
C LEU A 324 5.75 -4.71 2.42
N GLU A 325 4.63 -4.51 1.71
CA GLU A 325 3.30 -4.47 2.31
C GLU A 325 2.90 -5.84 2.87
N GLN A 326 3.20 -6.91 2.12
CA GLN A 326 2.99 -8.27 2.61
C GLN A 326 3.81 -8.56 3.87
N ALA A 327 5.06 -8.09 3.92
CA ALA A 327 5.95 -8.25 5.07
C ALA A 327 5.51 -7.46 6.31
N THR A 328 4.76 -6.36 6.13
CA THR A 328 4.38 -5.43 7.20
C THR A 328 2.89 -5.52 7.55
N MET A 329 2.01 -5.03 6.67
CA MET A 329 0.56 -5.04 6.83
C MET A 329 0.00 -6.46 6.99
N GLY A 330 0.59 -7.44 6.29
CA GLY A 330 0.23 -8.85 6.43
C GLY A 330 0.45 -9.40 7.83
N ALA A 331 1.57 -9.05 8.48
CA ALA A 331 1.89 -9.45 9.84
C ALA A 331 0.97 -8.78 10.88
N LEU A 332 0.69 -7.48 10.69
CA LEU A 332 -0.25 -6.74 11.54
C LEU A 332 -1.67 -7.33 11.50
N ARG A 333 -2.16 -7.65 10.29
CA ARG A 333 -3.45 -8.33 10.11
C ARG A 333 -3.48 -9.69 10.77
N ALA A 334 -2.43 -10.50 10.58
CA ALA A 334 -2.32 -11.81 11.21
C ALA A 334 -2.40 -11.69 12.75
N ARG A 335 -1.71 -10.71 13.34
CA ARG A 335 -1.74 -10.46 14.79
C ARG A 335 -3.14 -10.12 15.29
N ILE A 336 -3.85 -9.22 14.60
CA ILE A 336 -5.23 -8.86 14.94
C ILE A 336 -6.15 -10.06 14.79
N HIS A 337 -6.05 -10.80 13.68
CA HIS A 337 -6.87 -11.98 13.43
C HIS A 337 -6.73 -13.02 14.55
N HIS A 338 -5.50 -13.34 14.95
CA HIS A 338 -5.24 -14.25 16.07
C HIS A 338 -5.80 -13.71 17.38
N ARG A 339 -5.64 -12.40 17.67
CA ARG A 339 -6.20 -11.80 18.89
C ARG A 339 -7.73 -11.95 18.95
N LEU A 340 -8.42 -11.76 17.83
CA LEU A 340 -9.88 -11.90 17.78
C LEU A 340 -10.34 -13.36 17.90
N LYS A 341 -9.67 -14.31 17.21
CA LYS A 341 -9.95 -15.75 17.39
C LYS A 341 -9.70 -16.21 18.83
N ASN A 342 -8.58 -15.81 19.42
CA ASN A 342 -8.23 -16.17 20.80
C ASN A 342 -9.23 -15.60 21.82
N ALA A 343 -9.88 -14.48 21.53
CA ALA A 343 -10.92 -13.93 22.39
C ALA A 343 -12.17 -14.83 22.49
N LEU A 344 -12.34 -15.75 21.53
CA LEU A 344 -13.45 -16.70 21.43
C LEU A 344 -13.04 -18.14 21.80
N GLU A 345 -11.76 -18.40 22.08
CA GLU A 345 -11.29 -19.75 22.45
C GLU A 345 -12.03 -20.29 23.68
N GLY A 346 -12.54 -21.53 23.57
CA GLY A 346 -13.26 -22.19 24.65
C GLY A 346 -14.70 -21.70 24.88
N GLN A 347 -15.21 -20.78 24.07
CA GLN A 347 -16.60 -20.35 24.11
C GLN A 347 -17.50 -21.21 23.20
N GLN A 348 -18.81 -21.16 23.46
CA GLN A 348 -19.85 -21.75 22.61
C GLN A 348 -20.75 -20.61 22.10
N PRO A 349 -21.07 -20.55 20.80
CA PRO A 349 -20.65 -21.47 19.72
C PRO A 349 -19.15 -21.32 19.37
N PRO A 350 -18.58 -22.22 18.53
CA PRO A 350 -17.17 -22.13 18.09
C PRO A 350 -16.82 -20.76 17.50
N ALA A 351 -15.54 -20.40 17.58
CA ALA A 351 -15.06 -19.08 17.15
C ALA A 351 -15.45 -18.75 15.70
N GLU A 352 -15.43 -19.73 14.80
CA GLU A 352 -15.76 -19.60 13.38
C GLU A 352 -17.24 -19.27 13.14
N ALA A 353 -18.12 -19.52 14.11
CA ALA A 353 -19.52 -19.13 14.06
C ALA A 353 -19.74 -17.68 14.51
N ARG A 354 -18.74 -17.02 15.10
CA ARG A 354 -18.83 -15.64 15.63
C ARG A 354 -17.90 -14.66 14.93
N TYR A 355 -16.75 -15.12 14.44
CA TYR A 355 -15.79 -14.30 13.70
C TYR A 355 -15.09 -15.14 12.64
N GLN A 356 -15.10 -14.63 11.42
CA GLN A 356 -14.34 -15.23 10.33
C GLN A 356 -13.83 -14.19 9.34
N MET A 357 -12.60 -14.40 8.88
CA MET A 357 -12.04 -13.66 7.76
C MET A 357 -12.13 -14.52 6.50
N TYR A 358 -12.49 -13.92 5.37
CA TYR A 358 -12.65 -14.60 4.09
C TYR A 358 -11.81 -13.91 3.02
N CYS A 359 -11.42 -14.64 1.98
CA CYS A 359 -10.99 -14.07 0.71
C CYS A 359 -11.78 -14.67 -0.45
N PRO A 360 -12.20 -13.87 -1.46
CA PRO A 360 -12.94 -14.41 -2.60
C PRO A 360 -11.99 -15.17 -3.53
N HIS A 361 -12.35 -16.40 -3.89
CA HIS A 361 -11.63 -17.22 -4.84
C HIS A 361 -12.51 -17.49 -6.07
N LEU A 362 -11.87 -17.48 -7.24
CA LEU A 362 -12.50 -17.65 -8.54
C LEU A 362 -11.80 -18.80 -9.29
N PRO A 363 -12.52 -19.58 -10.13
CA PRO A 363 -11.88 -20.55 -11.00
C PRO A 363 -10.88 -19.86 -11.95
N GLY A 364 -9.74 -20.50 -12.19
CA GLY A 364 -8.70 -19.99 -13.10
C GLY A 364 -7.65 -19.10 -12.42
N LEU A 365 -7.85 -18.71 -11.16
CA LEU A 365 -6.76 -18.21 -10.33
C LEU A 365 -5.88 -19.38 -9.85
N GLU A 366 -4.61 -19.09 -9.53
CA GLU A 366 -3.79 -20.08 -8.82
C GLU A 366 -4.42 -20.40 -7.46
N GLU A 367 -4.34 -21.65 -7.02
CA GLU A 367 -4.96 -22.13 -5.78
C GLU A 367 -4.57 -21.31 -4.53
N SER A 368 -3.40 -20.68 -4.56
CA SER A 368 -2.86 -19.83 -3.51
C SER A 368 -3.19 -18.34 -3.65
N CYS A 369 -4.06 -17.97 -4.59
CA CYS A 369 -4.43 -16.59 -4.90
C CYS A 369 -5.93 -16.37 -4.73
N CYS A 370 -6.30 -15.22 -4.18
CA CYS A 370 -7.68 -14.73 -4.10
C CYS A 370 -7.80 -13.45 -4.92
N LEU A 371 -9.03 -13.10 -5.28
CA LEU A 371 -9.39 -11.80 -5.85
C LEU A 371 -8.82 -10.67 -4.99
N ASN A 372 -8.25 -9.65 -5.64
CA ASN A 372 -7.72 -8.49 -4.94
C ASN A 372 -8.85 -7.55 -4.52
N VAL A 373 -9.24 -7.63 -3.25
CA VAL A 373 -10.27 -6.79 -2.64
C VAL A 373 -9.66 -5.46 -2.20
N HIS A 374 -10.05 -4.37 -2.85
CA HIS A 374 -9.62 -3.00 -2.53
C HIS A 374 -10.75 -2.15 -1.92
N SER A 375 -11.97 -2.66 -1.85
CA SER A 375 -13.13 -1.99 -1.26
C SER A 375 -12.88 -1.51 0.17
N LYS A 376 -13.69 -0.53 0.61
CA LYS A 376 -13.78 -0.06 1.99
C LYS A 376 -15.24 0.09 2.40
N VAL A 377 -15.90 -1.06 2.56
CA VAL A 377 -17.31 -1.17 2.89
C VAL A 377 -17.48 -1.65 4.32
N PHE A 378 -18.49 -1.11 5.00
CA PHE A 378 -18.93 -1.54 6.31
C PHE A 378 -20.46 -1.57 6.37
N ALA A 379 -21.03 -2.71 6.76
CA ALA A 379 -22.45 -2.84 7.04
C ALA A 379 -22.69 -3.42 8.45
N MET A 380 -23.74 -2.94 9.12
CA MET A 380 -24.10 -3.34 10.48
C MET A 380 -25.61 -3.57 10.58
N ASP A 381 -26.00 -4.78 10.99
CA ASP A 381 -27.38 -5.18 11.35
C ASP A 381 -28.48 -4.76 10.37
N ASP A 382 -28.16 -4.66 9.08
CA ASP A 382 -29.02 -4.09 8.05
C ASP A 382 -29.60 -2.71 8.41
N ARG A 383 -28.93 -2.00 9.30
CA ARG A 383 -29.31 -0.71 9.87
C ARG A 383 -28.39 0.41 9.40
N LEU A 384 -27.13 0.10 9.13
CA LEU A 384 -26.13 1.06 8.69
C LEU A 384 -25.27 0.46 7.57
N PHE A 385 -25.03 1.26 6.53
CA PHE A 385 -24.12 0.93 5.42
C PHE A 385 -23.20 2.11 5.14
N SER A 386 -21.89 1.87 5.11
CA SER A 386 -20.86 2.87 4.85
C SER A 386 -19.95 2.42 3.72
N VAL A 387 -19.63 3.35 2.83
CA VAL A 387 -18.68 3.17 1.72
C VAL A 387 -17.82 4.42 1.57
N GLY A 388 -16.53 4.26 1.30
CA GLY A 388 -15.63 5.39 1.18
C GLY A 388 -14.20 4.98 0.86
N SER A 389 -13.25 5.82 1.26
CA SER A 389 -11.82 5.59 1.03
C SER A 389 -11.08 4.99 2.23
N ALA A 390 -11.68 5.01 3.42
CA ALA A 390 -11.01 4.65 4.67
C ALA A 390 -10.83 3.14 4.87
N ASN A 391 -9.59 2.66 4.88
CA ASN A 391 -9.30 1.27 5.24
C ASN A 391 -9.53 1.04 6.75
N MET A 392 -9.65 -0.22 7.18
CA MET A 392 -9.61 -0.56 8.61
C MET A 392 -8.16 -0.64 9.12
N SER A 393 -7.37 0.39 8.81
CA SER A 393 -5.97 0.57 9.24
C SER A 393 -5.84 1.73 10.22
N ASN A 394 -4.80 1.72 11.05
CA ASN A 394 -4.54 2.85 11.95
C ASN A 394 -4.39 4.17 11.18
N ARG A 395 -3.77 4.10 10.00
CA ARG A 395 -3.59 5.25 9.13
C ARG A 395 -4.89 5.89 8.68
N SER A 396 -5.86 5.11 8.21
CA SER A 396 -7.13 5.66 7.73
C SER A 396 -8.01 6.18 8.88
N MET A 397 -7.75 5.71 10.10
CA MET A 397 -8.47 6.14 11.30
C MET A 397 -7.91 7.42 11.93
N GLY A 398 -6.75 7.94 11.49
CA GLY A 398 -6.22 9.19 12.05
C GLY A 398 -5.02 9.86 11.39
N PHE A 399 -4.43 9.29 10.34
CA PHE A 399 -3.20 9.79 9.72
C PHE A 399 -3.37 10.22 8.27
N ASP A 400 -4.05 9.43 7.43
CA ASP A 400 -4.33 9.77 6.05
C ASP A 400 -5.64 10.58 5.95
N THR A 401 -5.82 11.37 4.87
CA THR A 401 -7.11 12.04 4.67
C THR A 401 -8.10 11.11 3.99
N GLU A 402 -9.27 10.92 4.57
CA GLU A 402 -10.30 9.97 4.09
C GLU A 402 -11.68 10.62 4.02
N CYS A 403 -12.61 9.99 3.29
CA CYS A 403 -14.02 10.36 3.25
C CYS A 403 -14.91 9.13 3.02
N ASN A 404 -15.96 9.00 3.83
CA ASN A 404 -16.99 7.99 3.68
C ASN A 404 -18.38 8.61 3.60
N LEU A 405 -19.29 7.94 2.89
CA LEU A 405 -20.72 8.18 2.89
C LEU A 405 -21.41 7.05 3.67
N THR A 406 -22.38 7.41 4.51
CA THR A 406 -23.07 6.46 5.38
C THR A 406 -24.58 6.64 5.31
N VAL A 407 -25.28 5.53 5.02
CA VAL A 407 -26.74 5.41 5.08
C VAL A 407 -27.09 4.76 6.41
N GLU A 408 -27.99 5.40 7.17
CA GLU A 408 -28.60 4.84 8.39
C GLU A 408 -30.12 4.74 8.20
N VAL A 409 -30.73 3.68 8.72
CA VAL A 409 -32.18 3.56 8.88
C VAL A 409 -32.75 4.77 9.63
N GLN A 410 -33.74 5.42 9.04
CA GLN A 410 -34.34 6.66 9.52
C GLN A 410 -35.78 6.83 9.01
N GLY A 411 -36.48 7.83 9.53
CA GLY A 411 -37.86 8.14 9.14
C GLY A 411 -38.90 7.35 9.95
N ASP A 412 -40.12 7.27 9.41
CA ASP A 412 -41.20 6.49 10.00
C ASP A 412 -41.00 4.97 9.82
N ALA A 413 -41.86 4.15 10.43
CA ALA A 413 -41.71 2.70 10.41
C ALA A 413 -41.71 2.07 9.01
N GLN A 414 -42.41 2.66 8.03
CA GLN A 414 -42.40 2.16 6.66
C GLN A 414 -41.07 2.49 5.99
N ARG A 415 -40.63 3.74 6.14
CA ARG A 415 -39.36 4.21 5.61
C ARG A 415 -38.16 3.48 6.20
N GLN A 416 -38.22 3.18 7.50
CA GLN A 416 -37.20 2.41 8.18
C GLN A 416 -37.05 1.00 7.60
N ARG A 417 -38.16 0.32 7.30
CA ARG A 417 -38.14 -1.00 6.65
C ARG A 417 -37.55 -0.94 5.25
N GLU A 418 -37.98 0.03 4.43
CA GLU A 418 -37.47 0.21 3.08
C GLU A 418 -35.94 0.42 3.07
N ILE A 419 -35.44 1.29 3.95
CA ILE A 419 -33.99 1.55 4.06
C ILE A 419 -33.26 0.30 4.55
N ALA A 420 -33.81 -0.43 5.52
CA ALA A 420 -33.19 -1.66 6.02
C ALA A 420 -33.10 -2.75 4.94
N GLU A 421 -34.17 -2.95 4.18
CA GLU A 421 -34.21 -3.89 3.05
C GLU A 421 -33.20 -3.49 1.96
N ALA A 422 -33.05 -2.20 1.68
CA ALA A 422 -32.05 -1.71 0.72
C ALA A 422 -30.61 -1.92 1.23
N ILE A 423 -30.35 -1.70 2.52
CA ILE A 423 -29.04 -1.98 3.14
C ILE A 423 -28.72 -3.48 3.05
N ALA A 424 -29.68 -4.34 3.40
CA ALA A 424 -29.54 -5.79 3.27
C ALA A 424 -29.26 -6.17 1.81
N LEU A 425 -29.98 -5.59 0.85
CA LEU A 425 -29.78 -5.83 -0.58
C LEU A 425 -28.38 -5.41 -1.05
N MET A 426 -27.86 -4.27 -0.59
CA MET A 426 -26.49 -3.82 -0.91
C MET A 426 -25.44 -4.80 -0.40
N ARG A 427 -25.55 -5.24 0.87
CA ARG A 427 -24.69 -6.31 1.42
C ARG A 427 -24.81 -7.60 0.62
N ASN A 428 -26.04 -7.99 0.28
CA ASN A 428 -26.31 -9.22 -0.46
C ASN A 428 -25.76 -9.17 -1.89
N ARG A 429 -25.74 -8.01 -2.55
CA ARG A 429 -25.12 -7.85 -3.88
C ARG A 429 -23.62 -8.13 -3.84
N LEU A 430 -22.91 -7.61 -2.83
CA LEU A 430 -21.47 -7.86 -2.63
C LEU A 430 -21.21 -9.34 -2.33
N LEU A 431 -21.97 -9.95 -1.39
CA LEU A 431 -21.84 -11.37 -1.10
C LEU A 431 -22.15 -12.25 -2.32
N ALA A 432 -23.20 -11.91 -3.08
CA ALA A 432 -23.64 -12.65 -4.25
C ALA A 432 -22.59 -12.68 -5.36
N GLU A 433 -21.92 -11.56 -5.59
CA GLU A 433 -20.79 -11.45 -6.52
C GLU A 433 -19.64 -12.38 -6.16
N HIS A 434 -19.21 -12.34 -4.88
CA HIS A 434 -18.10 -13.16 -4.37
C HIS A 434 -18.45 -14.66 -4.32
N LEU A 435 -19.72 -15.01 -4.16
CA LEU A 435 -20.21 -16.39 -4.08
C LEU A 435 -20.74 -16.94 -5.43
N GLY A 436 -20.82 -16.09 -6.46
CA GLY A 436 -21.37 -16.48 -7.77
C GLY A 436 -22.84 -16.91 -7.71
N VAL A 437 -23.66 -16.24 -6.89
CA VAL A 437 -25.10 -16.50 -6.73
C VAL A 437 -25.92 -15.23 -6.97
N SER A 438 -27.26 -15.32 -6.84
CA SER A 438 -28.10 -14.12 -6.89
C SER A 438 -28.22 -13.45 -5.51
N PRO A 439 -28.45 -12.13 -5.43
CA PRO A 439 -28.71 -11.46 -4.15
C PRO A 439 -29.92 -12.03 -3.40
N ALA A 440 -30.93 -12.52 -4.14
CA ALA A 440 -32.09 -13.21 -3.56
C ALA A 440 -31.72 -14.54 -2.91
N ALA A 441 -30.77 -15.30 -3.48
CA ALA A 441 -30.25 -16.52 -2.86
C ALA A 441 -29.49 -16.22 -1.55
N VAL A 442 -28.75 -15.10 -1.51
CA VAL A 442 -28.11 -14.62 -0.28
C VAL A 442 -29.14 -14.28 0.78
N GLN A 443 -30.18 -13.50 0.43
CA GLN A 443 -31.26 -13.18 1.37
C GLN A 443 -31.95 -14.45 1.89
N GLN A 444 -32.28 -15.39 1.00
CA GLN A 444 -32.91 -16.64 1.39
C GLN A 444 -32.03 -17.46 2.35
N ALA A 445 -30.71 -17.51 2.13
CA ALA A 445 -29.80 -18.17 3.05
C ALA A 445 -29.72 -17.45 4.40
N MET A 446 -29.68 -16.11 4.40
CA MET A 446 -29.72 -15.30 5.63
C MET A 446 -31.01 -15.53 6.44
N ASP A 447 -32.17 -15.68 5.77
CA ASP A 447 -33.46 -15.92 6.41
C ASP A 447 -33.60 -17.35 6.97
N GLN A 448 -32.96 -18.34 6.31
CA GLN A 448 -33.04 -19.75 6.70
C GLN A 448 -32.04 -20.14 7.78
N GLN A 449 -30.87 -19.49 7.79
CA GLN A 449 -29.80 -19.80 8.71
C GLN A 449 -29.85 -18.92 9.96
N ALA A 450 -29.22 -19.40 11.03
CA ALA A 450 -29.17 -18.66 12.30
C ALA A 450 -28.12 -17.51 12.30
N GLY A 451 -27.49 -17.20 11.16
CA GLY A 451 -26.33 -16.31 11.12
C GLY A 451 -25.70 -16.07 9.73
N LEU A 452 -24.90 -15.01 9.65
CA LEU A 452 -24.17 -14.58 8.44
C LEU A 452 -23.14 -15.62 8.01
N HIS A 453 -22.38 -16.18 8.96
CA HIS A 453 -21.36 -17.19 8.64
C HIS A 453 -21.98 -18.49 8.12
N ALA A 454 -23.11 -18.91 8.68
CA ALA A 454 -23.84 -20.09 8.23
C ALA A 454 -24.45 -19.90 6.83
N ALA A 455 -24.97 -18.70 6.54
CA ALA A 455 -25.45 -18.35 5.20
C ALA A 455 -24.32 -18.37 4.15
N ILE A 456 -23.15 -17.80 4.48
CA ILE A 456 -21.97 -17.86 3.60
C ILE A 456 -21.58 -19.32 3.35
N GLU A 457 -21.46 -20.14 4.39
CA GLU A 457 -21.05 -21.54 4.25
C GLU A 457 -22.02 -22.35 3.38
N GLN A 458 -23.34 -22.14 3.53
CA GLN A 458 -24.37 -22.79 2.70
C GLN A 458 -24.20 -22.46 1.21
N LEU A 459 -23.73 -21.25 0.89
CA LEU A 459 -23.66 -20.74 -0.48
C LEU A 459 -22.29 -20.93 -1.14
N ARG A 460 -21.29 -21.45 -0.43
CA ARG A 460 -19.96 -21.68 -1.00
C ARG A 460 -20.02 -22.74 -2.11
N GLN A 461 -19.35 -22.44 -3.23
CA GLN A 461 -19.24 -23.35 -4.37
C GLN A 461 -17.75 -23.56 -4.72
N PRO A 462 -17.06 -24.54 -4.08
CA PRO A 462 -15.60 -24.71 -4.24
C PRO A 462 -15.12 -24.95 -5.68
N GLU A 463 -15.96 -25.52 -6.54
CA GLU A 463 -15.67 -25.73 -7.97
C GLU A 463 -16.00 -24.51 -8.84
N GLN A 464 -16.62 -23.48 -8.26
CA GLN A 464 -16.97 -22.21 -8.90
C GLN A 464 -16.38 -21.05 -8.07
N ARG A 465 -17.20 -20.06 -7.72
CA ARG A 465 -16.79 -18.97 -6.84
C ARG A 465 -17.11 -19.30 -5.38
N GLU A 466 -16.19 -18.94 -4.50
CA GLU A 466 -16.42 -19.08 -3.07
C GLU A 466 -15.71 -18.01 -2.25
N LEU A 467 -16.26 -17.73 -1.08
CA LEU A 467 -15.56 -17.03 -0.01
C LEU A 467 -14.80 -18.05 0.83
N ARG A 468 -13.48 -18.15 0.63
CA ARG A 468 -12.63 -19.08 1.36
C ARG A 468 -12.30 -18.52 2.74
N PRO A 469 -12.51 -19.28 3.83
CA PRO A 469 -11.94 -18.96 5.13
C PRO A 469 -10.43 -18.70 5.05
N MET A 470 -10.01 -17.57 5.57
CA MET A 470 -8.61 -17.16 5.62
C MET A 470 -8.10 -17.16 7.06
N ASP A 471 -6.96 -17.83 7.27
CA ASP A 471 -6.21 -17.81 8.53
C ASP A 471 -4.79 -17.28 8.27
N PRO A 472 -4.57 -15.94 8.33
CA PRO A 472 -3.29 -15.34 7.98
C PRO A 472 -2.18 -15.76 8.96
N ARG A 473 -1.14 -16.44 8.47
CA ARG A 473 -0.04 -16.94 9.31
C ARG A 473 0.89 -15.83 9.78
N LEU A 474 1.20 -15.84 11.07
CA LEU A 474 2.24 -15.00 11.66
C LEU A 474 3.61 -15.64 11.42
N ILE A 475 4.47 -15.00 10.62
CA ILE A 475 5.85 -15.45 10.40
C ILE A 475 6.74 -14.77 11.45
N PRO A 476 7.39 -15.50 12.37
CA PRO A 476 8.10 -14.91 13.52
C PRO A 476 9.15 -13.86 13.13
N GLU A 477 9.85 -14.06 12.01
CA GLU A 477 10.85 -13.13 11.50
C GLU A 477 10.24 -11.79 11.03
N LEU A 478 9.03 -11.84 10.46
CA LEU A 478 8.28 -10.65 10.00
C LEU A 478 7.54 -9.97 11.15
N ASP A 479 7.03 -10.75 12.09
CA ASP A 479 6.39 -10.23 13.31
C ASP A 479 7.39 -9.41 14.16
N ALA A 480 8.63 -9.90 14.28
CA ALA A 480 9.70 -9.17 14.96
C ALA A 480 10.03 -7.81 14.30
N LEU A 481 9.78 -7.64 13.00
CA LEU A 481 9.95 -6.37 12.29
C LEU A 481 8.82 -5.37 12.55
N THR A 482 7.63 -5.87 12.92
CA THR A 482 6.39 -5.09 13.06
C THR A 482 5.94 -4.95 14.51
N GLN A 483 6.82 -5.19 15.51
CA GLN A 483 6.48 -5.00 16.93
C GLN A 483 6.17 -3.53 17.27
N ASP A 484 6.74 -2.58 16.54
CA ASP A 484 6.41 -1.16 16.63
C ASP A 484 5.51 -0.75 15.45
N ASN A 485 4.21 -1.01 15.55
CA ASN A 485 3.22 -0.71 14.51
C ASN A 485 3.26 0.76 14.04
N ALA A 486 3.67 1.68 14.93
CA ALA A 486 3.68 3.12 14.73
C ALA A 486 4.54 3.62 13.55
N VAL A 487 5.46 2.80 13.02
CA VAL A 487 6.30 3.19 11.86
C VAL A 487 5.64 2.81 10.53
N PHE A 488 4.91 1.70 10.48
CA PHE A 488 4.34 1.16 9.23
C PHE A 488 2.86 1.50 9.07
N ASP A 489 2.11 1.54 10.18
CA ASP A 489 0.69 1.90 10.23
C ASP A 489 0.44 2.86 11.41
N PRO A 490 0.91 4.13 11.34
CA PRO A 490 0.76 5.10 12.41
C PRO A 490 -0.71 5.52 12.66
N GLU A 491 -1.08 5.64 13.93
CA GLU A 491 -2.41 6.12 14.38
C GLU A 491 -2.52 7.65 14.41
N ARG A 492 -1.40 8.36 14.47
CA ARG A 492 -1.31 9.82 14.53
C ARG A 492 -0.06 10.33 13.83
N PRO A 493 -0.01 11.61 13.44
CA PRO A 493 1.21 12.22 12.95
C PRO A 493 2.34 12.08 13.96
N VAL A 494 3.39 11.37 13.58
CA VAL A 494 4.59 11.20 14.41
C VAL A 494 5.59 12.27 13.97
N SER A 495 5.99 13.13 14.90
CA SER A 495 7.00 14.14 14.57
C SER A 495 8.36 13.48 14.34
N PRO A 496 9.24 14.04 13.49
CA PRO A 496 10.60 13.52 13.34
C PRO A 496 11.32 13.38 14.69
N ASP A 497 11.08 14.32 15.61
CA ASP A 497 11.64 14.31 16.97
C ASP A 497 11.04 13.21 17.86
N GLU A 498 9.77 12.83 17.68
CA GLU A 498 9.15 11.69 18.38
C GLU A 498 9.66 10.35 17.84
N ILE A 499 9.87 10.22 16.53
CA ILE A 499 10.54 9.05 15.93
C ILE A 499 11.96 8.96 16.50
N VAL A 500 12.69 10.07 16.54
CA VAL A 500 14.03 10.14 17.14
C VAL A 500 13.98 9.83 18.64
N ASP A 501 13.05 10.37 19.42
CA ASP A 501 12.93 10.14 20.87
C ASP A 501 12.50 8.72 21.22
N ALA A 502 11.67 8.08 20.39
CA ALA A 502 11.29 6.67 20.55
C ALA A 502 12.48 5.72 20.37
N TYR A 503 13.52 6.15 19.64
CA TYR A 503 14.66 5.31 19.28
C TYR A 503 16.03 5.82 19.78
N VAL A 504 16.11 7.04 20.34
CA VAL A 504 17.33 7.69 20.85
C VAL A 504 17.07 8.22 22.27
N PRO A 505 17.72 7.65 23.32
CA PRO A 505 17.59 8.14 24.69
C PRO A 505 17.96 9.62 24.79
N ARG A 506 17.14 10.42 25.49
CA ARG A 506 17.35 11.88 25.68
C ARG A 506 18.73 12.26 26.26
N SER A 507 19.44 11.30 26.87
CA SER A 507 20.81 11.46 27.37
C SER A 507 21.91 11.50 26.29
N ALA A 508 21.58 11.27 25.00
CA ALA A 508 22.55 11.18 23.91
C ALA A 508 22.58 12.40 22.96
N ARG A 509 21.77 13.44 23.18
CA ARG A 509 21.74 14.63 22.31
C ARG A 509 22.98 15.50 22.52
N LYS A 510 24.04 15.27 21.74
CA LYS A 510 25.19 16.18 21.61
C LYS A 510 25.04 17.04 20.34
N PRO A 511 25.61 18.27 20.30
CA PRO A 511 25.48 19.15 19.13
C PRO A 511 26.06 18.51 17.88
N VAL A 512 25.39 18.75 16.74
CA VAL A 512 25.72 18.18 15.43
C VAL A 512 27.20 18.40 15.10
N PRO A 513 28.02 17.34 15.06
CA PRO A 513 29.45 17.49 14.81
C PRO A 513 29.66 17.88 13.33
N ARG A 514 30.70 18.68 13.06
CA ARG A 514 31.15 19.14 11.71
C ARG A 514 31.17 18.06 10.61
N ARG A 515 31.18 16.77 10.97
CA ARG A 515 31.10 15.62 10.06
C ARG A 515 29.74 15.46 9.37
N MET A 516 28.63 15.87 10.00
CA MET A 516 27.30 15.86 9.36
C MET A 516 27.14 16.94 8.28
N ILE A 517 27.88 18.05 8.39
CA ILE A 517 28.00 19.05 7.32
C ILE A 517 28.67 18.41 6.09
N GLY A 518 29.66 17.53 6.31
CA GLY A 518 30.29 16.73 5.25
C GLY A 518 29.32 15.77 4.55
N LEU A 519 28.46 15.09 5.31
CA LEU A 519 27.40 14.21 4.77
C LEU A 519 26.33 15.00 4.00
N GLY A 520 25.92 16.16 4.51
CA GLY A 520 25.01 17.08 3.82
C GLY A 520 25.61 17.58 2.50
N MET A 521 26.89 17.96 2.49
CA MET A 521 27.59 18.36 1.27
C MET A 521 27.74 17.20 0.26
N LEU A 522 27.99 15.97 0.73
CA LEU A 522 28.06 14.79 -0.13
C LEU A 522 26.69 14.45 -0.74
N ALA A 523 25.61 14.49 0.05
CA ALA A 523 24.26 14.27 -0.44
C ALA A 523 23.84 15.34 -1.47
N VAL A 524 24.15 16.62 -1.20
CA VAL A 524 23.93 17.72 -2.15
C VAL A 524 24.77 17.54 -3.41
N ALA A 525 26.03 17.11 -3.30
CA ALA A 525 26.89 16.83 -4.46
C ALA A 525 26.33 15.67 -5.31
N LEU A 526 25.82 14.61 -4.69
CA LEU A 526 25.17 13.49 -5.39
C LEU A 526 23.88 13.92 -6.10
N VAL A 527 23.07 14.77 -5.46
CA VAL A 527 21.85 15.34 -6.07
C VAL A 527 22.20 16.29 -7.22
N VAL A 528 23.18 17.18 -7.05
CA VAL A 528 23.66 18.08 -8.12
C VAL A 528 24.24 17.28 -9.28
N PHE A 529 24.97 16.20 -9.02
CA PHE A 529 25.48 15.30 -10.05
C PHE A 529 24.35 14.56 -10.77
N ALA A 530 23.33 14.07 -10.06
CA ALA A 530 22.15 13.45 -10.66
C ALA A 530 21.34 14.44 -11.53
N LEU A 531 21.23 15.70 -11.09
CA LEU A 531 20.61 16.77 -11.87
C LEU A 531 21.46 17.13 -13.09
N ALA A 532 22.79 17.25 -12.94
CA ALA A 532 23.70 17.49 -14.07
C ALA A 532 23.63 16.33 -15.09
N TRP A 533 23.56 15.08 -14.63
CA TRP A 533 23.37 13.90 -15.46
C TRP A 533 22.08 13.94 -16.29
N ARG A 534 21.01 14.46 -15.69
CA ARG A 534 19.67 14.55 -16.32
C ARG A 534 19.55 15.69 -17.31
N PHE A 535 20.17 16.84 -17.01
CA PHE A 535 19.94 18.11 -17.70
C PHE A 535 21.12 18.59 -18.56
N THR A 536 22.26 17.89 -18.56
CA THR A 536 23.39 18.18 -19.45
C THR A 536 23.70 17.00 -20.38
N PRO A 537 24.52 17.17 -21.44
CA PRO A 537 24.93 16.08 -22.31
C PRO A 537 25.81 15.01 -21.64
N LEU A 538 26.06 15.06 -20.32
CA LEU A 538 26.88 14.08 -19.58
C LEU A 538 26.49 12.62 -19.88
N ARG A 539 25.19 12.34 -20.08
CA ARG A 539 24.68 11.01 -20.46
C ARG A 539 25.21 10.52 -21.82
N ASP A 540 25.48 11.44 -22.74
CA ASP A 540 25.93 11.14 -24.11
C ASP A 540 27.44 10.83 -24.14
N TRP A 541 28.17 11.26 -23.11
CA TRP A 541 29.60 10.98 -22.90
C TRP A 541 29.83 9.65 -22.16
N ILE A 542 28.84 9.15 -21.42
CA ILE A 542 28.86 7.86 -20.71
C ILE A 542 27.85 6.87 -21.33
N ASN A 543 27.87 6.77 -22.66
CA ASN A 543 27.25 5.64 -23.38
C ASN A 543 28.30 4.57 -23.69
N LEU A 544 27.84 3.34 -23.95
CA LEU A 544 28.72 2.18 -24.16
C LEU A 544 29.75 2.42 -25.29
N SER A 545 29.35 3.08 -26.37
CA SER A 545 30.21 3.43 -27.50
C SER A 545 31.31 4.42 -27.13
N SER A 546 31.02 5.46 -26.36
CA SER A 546 32.01 6.45 -25.91
C SER A 546 32.99 5.86 -24.90
N LEU A 547 32.53 4.99 -24.01
CA LEU A 547 33.39 4.28 -23.06
C LEU A 547 34.34 3.31 -23.78
N ILE A 548 33.85 2.60 -24.81
CA ILE A 548 34.71 1.76 -25.65
C ILE A 548 35.72 2.60 -26.42
N ALA A 549 35.32 3.74 -26.98
CA ALA A 549 36.23 4.65 -27.70
C ALA A 549 37.33 5.22 -26.78
N LEU A 550 36.96 5.65 -25.59
CA LEU A 550 37.89 6.13 -24.56
C LEU A 550 38.84 5.02 -24.12
N ALA A 551 38.32 3.82 -23.82
CA ALA A 551 39.15 2.68 -23.43
C ALA A 551 40.13 2.26 -24.54
N ARG A 552 39.72 2.30 -25.81
CA ARG A 552 40.61 2.04 -26.95
C ARG A 552 41.68 3.10 -27.13
N SER A 553 41.37 4.36 -26.82
CA SER A 553 42.34 5.46 -26.92
C SER A 553 43.53 5.27 -25.97
N VAL A 554 43.30 4.61 -24.83
CA VAL A 554 44.33 4.35 -23.82
C VAL A 554 44.98 2.98 -23.95
N ASP A 555 44.43 2.04 -24.73
CA ASP A 555 44.90 0.64 -24.83
C ASP A 555 46.39 0.48 -25.11
N LYS A 556 46.95 1.32 -25.99
CA LYS A 556 48.36 1.27 -26.39
C LYS A 556 49.30 2.15 -25.55
N MET A 557 48.82 2.74 -24.46
CA MET A 557 49.65 3.60 -23.61
C MET A 557 50.51 2.78 -22.64
N PRO A 558 51.70 3.24 -22.24
CA PRO A 558 52.54 2.53 -21.27
C PRO A 558 51.89 2.45 -19.87
N PHE A 559 50.96 3.35 -19.54
CA PHE A 559 50.25 3.40 -18.27
C PHE A 559 48.80 2.90 -18.34
N THR A 560 48.40 2.17 -19.39
CA THR A 560 47.03 1.63 -19.54
C THR A 560 46.48 0.97 -18.28
N PRO A 561 47.22 0.08 -17.58
CA PRO A 561 46.69 -0.59 -16.38
C PRO A 561 46.31 0.41 -15.29
N ALA A 562 47.16 1.40 -15.03
CA ALA A 562 46.94 2.40 -13.99
C ALA A 562 45.77 3.34 -14.34
N ILE A 563 45.67 3.76 -15.60
CA ILE A 563 44.60 4.63 -16.09
C ILE A 563 43.24 3.93 -15.98
N VAL A 564 43.16 2.66 -16.41
CA VAL A 564 41.92 1.89 -16.34
C VAL A 564 41.51 1.66 -14.88
N ILE A 565 42.44 1.24 -14.02
CA ILE A 565 42.17 1.05 -12.58
C ILE A 565 41.67 2.36 -11.94
N ALA A 566 42.32 3.50 -12.24
CA ALA A 566 41.88 4.81 -11.75
C ALA A 566 40.47 5.17 -12.25
N ALA A 567 40.14 4.86 -13.51
CA ALA A 567 38.81 5.08 -14.05
C ALA A 567 37.74 4.24 -13.32
N PHE A 568 38.03 2.98 -12.99
CA PHE A 568 37.14 2.15 -12.16
C PHE A 568 36.92 2.73 -10.76
N VAL A 569 37.97 3.28 -10.15
CA VAL A 569 37.87 3.96 -8.85
C VAL A 569 36.95 5.17 -8.95
N VAL A 570 37.24 6.09 -9.88
CA VAL A 570 36.48 7.33 -10.06
C VAL A 570 35.02 7.03 -10.39
N ALA A 571 34.78 6.17 -11.39
CA ALA A 571 33.44 5.81 -11.82
C ALA A 571 32.67 5.05 -10.73
N GLY A 572 33.35 4.15 -9.99
CA GLY A 572 32.77 3.46 -8.84
C GLY A 572 32.42 4.39 -7.68
N MET A 573 33.15 5.50 -7.47
CA MET A 573 32.78 6.51 -6.48
C MET A 573 31.63 7.41 -6.96
N LEU A 574 31.51 7.62 -8.28
CA LEU A 574 30.40 8.33 -8.92
C LEU A 574 29.13 7.47 -9.12
N MET A 575 29.08 6.28 -8.52
CA MET A 575 27.97 5.32 -8.62
C MET A 575 27.65 4.86 -10.06
N VAL A 576 28.61 4.98 -10.98
CA VAL A 576 28.48 4.43 -12.32
C VAL A 576 28.34 2.90 -12.22
N PRO A 577 27.42 2.27 -12.98
CA PRO A 577 27.26 0.82 -12.95
C PRO A 577 28.56 0.08 -13.26
N ILE A 578 29.14 -0.56 -12.23
CA ILE A 578 30.44 -1.25 -12.32
C ILE A 578 30.43 -2.36 -13.38
N THR A 579 29.28 -2.98 -13.62
CA THR A 579 29.06 -4.02 -14.64
C THR A 579 29.32 -3.51 -16.06
N VAL A 580 28.99 -2.25 -16.35
CA VAL A 580 29.26 -1.61 -17.65
C VAL A 580 30.76 -1.45 -17.86
N LEU A 581 31.50 -1.02 -16.84
CA LEU A 581 32.95 -0.86 -16.89
C LEU A 581 33.66 -2.20 -17.07
N ILE A 582 33.19 -3.25 -16.38
CA ILE A 582 33.69 -4.62 -16.52
C ILE A 582 33.49 -5.11 -17.97
N ALA A 583 32.32 -4.90 -18.55
CA ALA A 583 32.04 -5.28 -19.93
C ALA A 583 32.91 -4.52 -20.94
N VAL A 584 33.07 -3.20 -20.77
CA VAL A 584 33.97 -2.37 -21.61
C VAL A 584 35.40 -2.88 -21.52
N ALA A 585 35.89 -3.20 -20.32
CA ALA A 585 37.23 -3.73 -20.12
C ALA A 585 37.43 -5.08 -20.83
N GLY A 586 36.44 -5.97 -20.82
CA GLY A 586 36.49 -7.23 -21.57
C GLY A 586 36.46 -7.06 -23.08
N VAL A 587 35.63 -6.13 -23.59
CA VAL A 587 35.56 -5.83 -25.03
C VAL A 587 36.86 -5.23 -25.56
N VAL A 588 37.54 -4.40 -24.78
CA VAL A 588 38.71 -3.62 -25.24
C VAL A 588 40.03 -4.30 -24.93
N PHE A 589 40.25 -4.74 -23.69
CA PHE A 589 41.53 -5.31 -23.24
C PHE A 589 41.55 -6.84 -23.25
N GLY A 590 40.43 -7.47 -23.63
CA GLY A 590 40.30 -8.92 -23.69
C GLY A 590 40.09 -9.59 -22.32
N PRO A 591 39.91 -10.92 -22.29
CA PRO A 591 39.48 -11.66 -21.11
C PRO A 591 40.50 -11.66 -19.98
N VAL A 592 41.79 -11.70 -20.32
CA VAL A 592 42.87 -11.76 -19.32
C VAL A 592 43.16 -10.36 -18.77
N ASN A 593 43.59 -9.41 -19.60
CA ASN A 593 43.96 -8.08 -19.14
C ASN A 593 42.73 -7.28 -18.66
N GLY A 594 41.60 -7.37 -19.36
CA GLY A 594 40.34 -6.76 -18.92
C GLY A 594 39.86 -7.31 -17.59
N GLY A 595 40.00 -8.63 -17.36
CA GLY A 595 39.69 -9.27 -16.08
C GLY A 595 40.60 -8.81 -14.94
N LEU A 596 41.91 -8.68 -15.21
CA LEU A 596 42.89 -8.18 -14.24
C LEU A 596 42.64 -6.72 -13.86
N TYR A 597 42.43 -5.85 -14.86
CA TYR A 597 42.17 -4.42 -14.63
C TYR A 597 40.84 -4.19 -13.91
N ALA A 598 39.79 -4.92 -14.30
CA ALA A 598 38.49 -4.85 -13.64
C ALA A 598 38.58 -5.32 -12.19
N THR A 599 39.24 -6.45 -11.92
CA THR A 599 39.39 -6.98 -10.55
C THR A 599 40.18 -6.01 -9.66
N ALA A 600 41.28 -5.47 -10.16
CA ALA A 600 42.10 -4.50 -9.43
C ALA A 600 41.35 -3.16 -9.21
N GLY A 601 40.66 -2.65 -10.23
CA GLY A 601 39.86 -1.43 -10.16
C GLY A 601 38.67 -1.54 -9.21
N VAL A 602 37.91 -2.63 -9.30
CA VAL A 602 36.81 -2.95 -8.37
C VAL A 602 37.33 -3.10 -6.95
N GLY A 603 38.43 -3.83 -6.75
CA GLY A 603 39.04 -4.03 -5.44
C GLY A 603 39.50 -2.71 -4.81
N LEU A 604 40.17 -1.85 -5.57
CA LEU A 604 40.64 -0.55 -5.10
C LEU A 604 39.48 0.40 -4.82
N SER A 605 38.45 0.41 -5.67
CA SER A 605 37.23 1.19 -5.44
C SER A 605 36.47 0.72 -4.18
N ALA A 606 36.39 -0.60 -3.98
CA ALA A 606 35.80 -1.20 -2.79
C ALA A 606 36.58 -0.83 -1.51
N LEU A 607 37.91 -0.83 -1.59
CA LEU A 607 38.79 -0.45 -0.49
C LEU A 607 38.62 1.02 -0.10
N LEU A 608 38.56 1.92 -1.08
CA LEU A 608 38.38 3.35 -0.84
C LEU A 608 36.99 3.68 -0.30
N GLY A 609 35.94 3.04 -0.84
CA GLY A 609 34.58 3.16 -0.30
C GLY A 609 34.47 2.64 1.13
N PHE A 610 35.13 1.52 1.43
CA PHE A 610 35.22 0.99 2.80
C PHE A 610 36.00 1.95 3.72
N GLY A 611 37.12 2.49 3.26
CA GLY A 611 37.90 3.48 4.00
C GLY A 611 37.09 4.75 4.29
N LEU A 612 36.29 5.20 3.33
CA LEU A 612 35.37 6.32 3.51
C LEU A 612 34.31 6.01 4.59
N GLY A 613 33.69 4.84 4.53
CA GLY A 613 32.76 4.38 5.56
C GLY A 613 33.41 4.28 6.94
N HIS A 614 34.61 3.71 7.00
CA HIS A 614 35.37 3.57 8.23
C HIS A 614 35.75 4.93 8.83
N TRP A 615 36.10 5.91 7.99
CA TRP A 615 36.39 7.28 8.39
C TRP A 615 35.16 8.04 8.91
N LEU A 616 33.98 7.80 8.29
CA LEU A 616 32.71 8.34 8.79
C LEU A 616 32.38 7.81 10.18
N GLY A 617 32.85 6.60 10.49
CA GLY A 617 32.80 5.98 11.81
C GLY A 617 31.48 5.25 12.08
N HIS A 618 31.57 4.29 12.99
CA HIS A 618 30.45 3.43 13.37
C HIS A 618 29.23 4.20 13.92
N ASP A 619 29.48 5.31 14.61
CA ASP A 619 28.42 6.14 15.20
C ASP A 619 27.59 6.86 14.12
N ALA A 620 28.20 7.27 12.99
CA ALA A 620 27.46 7.85 11.87
C ALA A 620 26.54 6.84 11.19
N LEU A 621 26.96 5.56 11.08
CA LEU A 621 26.09 4.50 10.57
C LEU A 621 24.97 4.14 11.57
N ARG A 622 25.28 4.12 12.87
CA ARG A 622 24.33 3.87 13.96
C ARG A 622 23.22 4.92 14.00
N ASP A 623 23.58 6.18 13.79
CA ASP A 623 22.67 7.32 13.82
C ASP A 623 21.90 7.49 12.50
N MET A 624 22.42 6.96 11.38
CA MET A 624 21.79 7.03 10.05
C MET A 624 20.93 5.80 9.69
N LEU A 625 21.21 4.62 10.27
CA LEU A 625 20.54 3.34 9.94
C LEU A 625 19.87 2.62 11.13
N GLY A 626 19.99 3.16 12.35
CA GLY A 626 19.27 2.71 13.54
C GLY A 626 19.75 1.37 14.18
N PRO A 627 19.20 1.01 15.37
CA PRO A 627 19.69 -0.13 16.17
C PRO A 627 19.45 -1.53 15.54
N ARG A 628 18.44 -1.67 14.68
CA ARG A 628 18.07 -2.95 14.05
C ARG A 628 19.08 -3.41 13.00
N ILE A 629 19.59 -2.48 12.17
CA ILE A 629 20.67 -2.77 11.21
C ILE A 629 22.00 -3.00 11.94
N ASN A 630 22.18 -2.45 13.14
CA ASN A 630 23.35 -2.74 13.98
C ASN A 630 23.34 -4.19 14.53
N ASN A 631 22.17 -4.74 14.88
CA ASN A 631 22.04 -6.16 15.23
C ASN A 631 22.22 -7.08 14.01
N LEU A 632 21.78 -6.66 12.83
CA LEU A 632 22.06 -7.34 11.58
C LEU A 632 23.56 -7.30 11.26
N SER A 633 24.21 -6.13 11.38
CA SER A 633 25.66 -5.93 11.24
C SER A 633 26.48 -6.84 12.17
N ARG A 634 26.06 -6.98 13.43
CA ARG A 634 26.68 -7.91 14.40
C ARG A 634 26.51 -9.38 14.01
N ARG A 635 25.37 -9.77 13.42
CA ARG A 635 25.16 -11.13 12.87
C ARG A 635 25.93 -11.36 11.56
N PHE A 636 26.09 -10.33 10.72
CA PHE A 636 26.94 -10.35 9.52
C PHE A 636 28.42 -10.52 9.87
N ALA A 637 28.89 -9.88 10.95
CA ALA A 637 30.26 -10.00 11.45
C ALA A 637 30.60 -11.44 11.90
N GLN A 638 29.63 -12.23 12.36
CA GLN A 638 29.86 -13.62 12.81
C GLN A 638 30.15 -14.61 11.67
N ARG A 639 29.89 -14.25 10.40
CA ARG A 639 30.21 -15.05 9.20
C ARG A 639 30.97 -14.23 8.13
N GLY A 640 31.73 -13.22 8.57
CA GLY A 640 32.24 -12.07 7.79
C GLY A 640 32.47 -12.28 6.29
N ILE A 641 33.36 -13.21 5.90
CA ILE A 641 33.71 -13.47 4.50
C ILE A 641 32.53 -14.01 3.69
N ALA A 642 31.85 -15.04 4.20
CA ALA A 642 30.76 -15.71 3.48
C ALA A 642 29.55 -14.78 3.31
N ALA A 643 29.24 -13.99 4.35
CA ALA A 643 28.13 -13.05 4.31
C ALA A 643 28.38 -11.92 3.29
N MET A 644 29.61 -11.40 3.23
CA MET A 644 30.00 -10.39 2.25
C MET A 644 30.00 -10.96 0.82
N ALA A 645 30.45 -12.21 0.62
CA ALA A 645 30.39 -12.86 -0.68
C ALA A 645 28.94 -13.00 -1.20
N VAL A 646 28.00 -13.40 -0.34
CA VAL A 646 26.57 -13.51 -0.70
C VAL A 646 25.98 -12.15 -1.05
N VAL A 647 26.29 -11.10 -0.27
CA VAL A 647 25.83 -9.73 -0.56
C VAL A 647 26.34 -9.21 -1.90
N ARG A 648 27.54 -9.62 -2.35
CA ARG A 648 28.04 -9.25 -3.69
C ARG A 648 27.41 -10.02 -4.84
N LEU A 649 26.93 -11.24 -4.57
CA LEU A 649 26.25 -12.06 -5.57
C LEU A 649 24.79 -11.60 -5.79
N LEU A 650 24.20 -10.91 -4.82
CA LEU A 650 22.81 -10.45 -4.87
C LEU A 650 22.75 -8.93 -5.17
N PRO A 651 21.90 -8.47 -6.10
CA PRO A 651 21.78 -7.06 -6.46
C PRO A 651 20.93 -6.28 -5.45
N ILE A 652 21.36 -6.24 -4.19
CA ILE A 652 20.57 -5.68 -3.07
C ILE A 652 20.72 -4.15 -2.99
N ALA A 653 21.87 -3.61 -3.37
CA ALA A 653 22.15 -2.17 -3.31
C ALA A 653 23.29 -1.76 -4.26
N PRO A 654 23.40 -0.46 -4.63
CA PRO A 654 24.49 0.04 -5.47
C PRO A 654 25.88 -0.25 -4.87
N PHE A 655 26.86 -0.55 -5.73
CA PHE A 655 28.20 -0.99 -5.34
C PHE A 655 28.86 -0.09 -4.28
N THR A 656 28.81 1.23 -4.48
CA THR A 656 29.40 2.24 -3.59
C THR A 656 28.72 2.28 -2.23
N VAL A 657 27.39 2.14 -2.19
CA VAL A 657 26.60 2.13 -0.95
C VAL A 657 27.00 0.94 -0.09
N VAL A 658 27.09 -0.25 -0.68
CA VAL A 658 27.54 -1.46 0.02
C VAL A 658 28.96 -1.26 0.61
N ASN A 659 29.87 -0.62 -0.13
CA ASN A 659 31.25 -0.40 0.32
C ASN A 659 31.30 0.54 1.53
N VAL A 660 30.60 1.67 1.47
CA VAL A 660 30.56 2.67 2.55
C VAL A 660 29.85 2.10 3.78
N VAL A 661 28.73 1.41 3.59
CA VAL A 661 27.99 0.78 4.70
C VAL A 661 28.82 -0.30 5.37
N ALA A 662 29.51 -1.15 4.59
CA ALA A 662 30.40 -2.17 5.14
C ALA A 662 31.58 -1.54 5.92
N GLY A 663 32.14 -0.44 5.41
CA GLY A 663 33.22 0.31 6.05
C GLY A 663 32.85 0.92 7.39
N ALA A 664 31.64 1.44 7.51
CA ALA A 664 31.13 2.01 8.75
C ALA A 664 30.54 0.95 9.71
N SER A 665 30.61 -0.33 9.36
CA SER A 665 30.12 -1.46 10.16
C SER A 665 31.22 -2.11 11.02
N HIS A 666 30.88 -3.16 11.79
CA HIS A 666 31.85 -3.95 12.57
C HIS A 666 32.66 -4.98 11.74
N LEU A 667 32.53 -5.00 10.42
CA LEU A 667 33.23 -5.96 9.57
C LEU A 667 34.73 -5.60 9.46
N GLY A 668 35.61 -6.57 9.72
CA GLY A 668 37.04 -6.38 9.55
C GLY A 668 37.43 -6.18 8.08
N LEU A 669 38.39 -5.30 7.80
CA LEU A 669 38.86 -5.02 6.44
C LEU A 669 39.26 -6.29 5.67
N ARG A 670 39.90 -7.25 6.36
CA ARG A 670 40.29 -8.54 5.79
C ARG A 670 39.08 -9.34 5.30
N ASP A 671 38.04 -9.45 6.12
CA ASP A 671 36.85 -10.23 5.80
C ASP A 671 36.03 -9.58 4.69
N TYR A 672 35.96 -8.26 4.71
CA TYR A 672 35.34 -7.46 3.66
C TYR A 672 36.03 -7.64 2.30
N LEU A 673 37.37 -7.53 2.25
CA LEU A 673 38.14 -7.66 1.02
C LEU A 673 38.06 -9.09 0.47
N LEU A 674 38.28 -10.11 1.31
CA LEU A 674 38.21 -11.51 0.89
C LEU A 674 36.79 -11.89 0.44
N GLY A 675 35.76 -11.47 1.19
CA GLY A 675 34.37 -11.73 0.80
C GLY A 675 33.97 -10.97 -0.48
N THR A 676 34.45 -9.74 -0.67
CA THR A 676 34.22 -8.98 -1.90
C THR A 676 34.91 -9.63 -3.10
N LEU A 677 36.15 -10.09 -2.95
CA LEU A 677 36.86 -10.81 -4.01
C LEU A 677 36.16 -12.13 -4.36
N ILE A 678 35.81 -12.95 -3.37
CA ILE A 678 35.10 -14.23 -3.59
C ILE A 678 33.75 -14.01 -4.28
N GLY A 679 33.00 -12.98 -3.88
CA GLY A 679 31.68 -12.70 -4.45
C GLY A 679 31.72 -12.04 -5.84
N MET A 680 32.75 -11.26 -6.16
CA MET A 680 32.81 -10.47 -7.40
C MET A 680 33.66 -11.12 -8.50
N VAL A 681 34.80 -11.75 -8.17
CA VAL A 681 35.76 -12.26 -9.16
C VAL A 681 35.14 -13.27 -10.13
N PRO A 682 34.35 -14.27 -9.70
CA PRO A 682 33.69 -15.18 -10.62
C PRO A 682 32.78 -14.46 -11.62
N GLY A 683 31.98 -13.49 -11.14
CA GLY A 683 31.12 -12.68 -11.98
C GLY A 683 31.87 -11.76 -12.93
N ILE A 684 33.01 -11.19 -12.50
CA ILE A 684 33.90 -10.39 -13.34
C ILE A 684 34.45 -11.25 -14.47
N VAL A 685 35.05 -12.40 -14.17
CA VAL A 685 35.61 -13.31 -15.18
C VAL A 685 34.55 -13.69 -16.20
N LEU A 686 33.36 -14.07 -15.74
CA LEU A 686 32.26 -14.49 -16.59
C LEU A 686 31.76 -13.36 -17.50
N THR A 687 31.65 -12.15 -16.96
CA THR A 687 31.23 -10.95 -17.72
C THR A 687 32.28 -10.53 -18.74
N VAL A 688 33.56 -10.55 -18.37
CA VAL A 688 34.66 -10.17 -19.28
C VAL A 688 34.81 -11.20 -20.40
N VAL A 689 34.73 -12.50 -20.10
CA VAL A 689 34.73 -13.56 -21.11
C VAL A 689 33.51 -13.45 -22.01
N PHE A 690 32.31 -13.28 -21.45
CA PHE A 690 31.08 -13.12 -22.23
C PHE A 690 31.14 -11.91 -23.16
N SER A 691 31.47 -10.73 -22.62
CA SER A 691 31.50 -9.47 -23.38
C SER A 691 32.56 -9.48 -24.49
N HIS A 692 33.73 -10.04 -24.23
CA HIS A 692 34.76 -10.24 -25.24
C HIS A 692 34.29 -11.17 -26.37
N ASN A 693 33.75 -12.35 -26.02
CA ASN A 693 33.31 -13.34 -27.02
C ASN A 693 32.05 -12.89 -27.78
N LEU A 694 31.17 -12.11 -27.15
CA LEU A 694 30.02 -11.50 -27.81
C LEU A 694 30.48 -10.46 -28.84
N ALA A 695 31.43 -9.59 -28.47
CA ALA A 695 31.99 -8.62 -29.40
C ALA A 695 32.75 -9.30 -30.55
N GLU A 696 33.44 -10.41 -30.27
CA GLU A 696 34.14 -11.19 -31.28
C GLU A 696 33.17 -11.94 -32.19
N ALA A 697 32.10 -12.56 -31.66
CA ALA A 697 31.08 -13.24 -32.46
C ALA A 697 30.35 -12.31 -33.43
N ILE A 698 30.15 -11.04 -33.04
CA ILE A 698 29.54 -10.01 -33.90
C ILE A 698 30.50 -9.57 -35.01
N ARG A 699 31.81 -9.49 -34.75
CA ARG A 699 32.81 -9.06 -35.75
C ARG A 699 33.26 -10.19 -36.66
N HIS A 700 33.48 -11.36 -36.08
CA HIS A 700 34.07 -12.55 -36.71
C HIS A 700 33.36 -13.81 -36.15
N PRO A 701 32.17 -14.15 -36.66
CA PRO A 701 31.41 -15.30 -36.18
C PRO A 701 32.18 -16.61 -36.43
N SER A 702 32.37 -17.41 -35.39
CA SER A 702 33.07 -18.70 -35.45
C SER A 702 32.40 -19.75 -34.56
N LEU A 703 32.55 -21.03 -34.90
CA LEU A 703 32.00 -22.12 -34.09
C LEU A 703 32.53 -22.07 -32.64
N GLN A 704 33.80 -21.68 -32.48
CA GLN A 704 34.45 -21.54 -31.19
C GLN A 704 33.80 -20.43 -30.33
N THR A 705 33.52 -19.25 -30.90
CA THR A 705 32.88 -18.14 -30.16
C THR A 705 31.45 -18.49 -29.74
N VAL A 706 30.70 -19.20 -30.58
CA VAL A 706 29.35 -19.68 -30.25
C VAL A 706 29.38 -20.73 -29.14
N LEU A 707 30.32 -21.68 -29.18
CA LEU A 707 30.46 -22.71 -28.13
C LEU A 707 30.89 -22.11 -26.78
N VAL A 708 31.79 -21.11 -26.78
CA VAL A 708 32.20 -20.39 -25.56
C VAL A 708 31.03 -19.58 -24.99
N LEU A 709 30.26 -18.89 -25.83
CA LEU A 709 29.05 -18.16 -25.41
C LEU A 709 27.99 -19.10 -24.83
N ALA A 710 27.74 -20.25 -25.46
CA ALA A 710 26.82 -21.27 -24.96
C ALA A 710 27.28 -21.84 -23.60
N GLY A 711 28.57 -22.14 -23.46
CA GLY A 711 29.15 -22.63 -22.21
C GLY A 711 29.08 -21.61 -21.06
N VAL A 712 29.39 -20.34 -21.35
CA VAL A 712 29.26 -19.24 -20.37
C VAL A 712 27.81 -19.01 -19.97
N THR A 713 26.89 -19.06 -20.93
CA THR A 713 25.46 -18.88 -20.70
C THR A 713 24.88 -20.04 -19.87
N ALA A 714 25.31 -21.27 -20.14
CA ALA A 714 24.96 -22.44 -19.32
C ALA A 714 25.54 -22.35 -17.90
N ALA A 715 26.78 -21.88 -17.74
CA ALA A 715 27.39 -21.67 -16.42
C ALA A 715 26.67 -20.59 -15.60
N LEU A 716 26.26 -19.49 -16.25
CA LEU A 716 25.42 -18.44 -15.65
C LEU A 716 24.08 -19.01 -15.16
N MET A 717 23.38 -19.78 -16.01
CA MET A 717 22.10 -20.40 -15.67
C MET A 717 22.22 -21.42 -14.53
N LEU A 718 23.25 -22.27 -14.55
CA LEU A 718 23.49 -23.26 -13.49
C LEU A 718 23.83 -22.59 -12.15
N THR A 719 24.57 -21.48 -12.18
CA THR A 719 24.89 -20.69 -10.98
C THR A 719 23.64 -20.03 -10.42
N ALA A 720 22.80 -19.43 -11.27
CA ALA A 720 21.53 -18.83 -10.88
C ALA A 720 20.56 -19.87 -10.29
N PHE A 721 20.42 -21.04 -10.94
CA PHE A 721 19.58 -22.14 -10.47
C PHE A 721 20.10 -22.75 -9.15
N GLY A 722 21.41 -22.91 -9.01
CA GLY A 722 22.05 -23.38 -7.77
C GLY A 722 21.81 -22.42 -6.60
N LEU A 723 21.92 -21.11 -6.84
CA LEU A 723 21.63 -20.07 -5.85
C LEU A 723 20.15 -20.06 -5.44
N GLN A 724 19.24 -20.21 -6.41
CA GLN A 724 17.80 -20.31 -6.17
C GLN A 724 17.43 -21.55 -5.34
N LYS A 725 18.12 -22.67 -5.55
CA LYS A 725 17.93 -23.92 -4.79
C LYS A 725 18.52 -23.86 -3.37
N LEU A 726 19.62 -23.11 -3.18
CA LEU A 726 20.24 -22.86 -1.87
C LEU A 726 19.44 -21.86 -1.03
N LEU A 727 18.73 -20.93 -1.67
CA LEU A 727 17.88 -19.93 -1.03
C LEU A 727 16.43 -20.41 -0.79
N LYS A 728 16.01 -21.55 -1.37
CA LYS A 728 14.74 -22.20 -1.02
C LYS A 728 14.80 -22.75 0.41
N PRO A 729 13.82 -22.44 1.29
CA PRO A 729 13.74 -23.03 2.62
C PRO A 729 13.70 -24.56 2.51
N ARG A 730 14.57 -25.26 3.23
CA ARG A 730 14.50 -26.72 3.31
C ARG A 730 13.34 -27.11 4.23
N ASP A 731 12.27 -27.65 3.66
CA ASP A 731 11.25 -28.37 4.43
C ASP A 731 11.92 -29.49 5.21
N LYS A 732 11.92 -29.35 6.54
CA LYS A 732 12.28 -30.45 7.43
C LYS A 732 11.16 -31.48 7.34
N LYS A 733 11.36 -32.51 6.51
CA LYS A 733 10.57 -33.74 6.53
C LYS A 733 10.57 -34.30 7.96
N THR A 734 9.42 -34.19 8.62
CA THR A 734 9.09 -34.93 9.83
C THR A 734 9.19 -36.43 9.51
N LYS A 735 10.10 -37.14 10.18
CA LYS A 735 10.11 -38.60 10.13
C LYS A 735 8.93 -39.13 10.96
N PRO A 736 8.18 -40.15 10.49
CA PRO A 736 7.15 -40.78 11.30
C PRO A 736 7.80 -41.54 12.45
N GLY A 737 7.41 -41.20 13.69
CA GLY A 737 7.89 -41.87 14.90
C GLY A 737 7.41 -43.32 14.93
N LYS A 738 8.35 -44.27 15.13
CA LYS A 738 8.02 -45.64 15.56
C LYS A 738 7.76 -45.66 17.07
N PRO A 739 6.87 -46.54 17.54
CA PRO A 739 6.41 -46.53 18.94
C PRO A 739 7.47 -47.15 19.86
N SER A 740 7.81 -46.45 20.94
CA SER A 740 8.66 -46.98 22.00
C SER A 740 7.82 -47.84 22.94
N ARG A 741 7.98 -49.16 22.81
CA ARG A 741 7.81 -50.12 23.91
C ARG A 741 9.10 -50.09 24.72
N ASN A 742 9.00 -49.74 26.00
CA ASN A 742 9.77 -50.35 27.09
C ASN A 742 9.27 -49.84 28.44
N ALA A 743 8.29 -50.56 28.99
CA ALA A 743 7.98 -50.55 30.42
C ALA A 743 8.03 -52.02 30.89
N MET A 744 9.14 -52.41 31.50
CA MET A 744 9.21 -53.57 32.38
C MET A 744 10.48 -53.43 33.23
N GLY A 745 10.34 -53.25 34.54
CA GLY A 745 11.48 -53.16 35.45
C GLY A 745 11.14 -52.58 36.82
N LYS A 746 10.38 -53.36 37.60
CA LYS A 746 10.36 -53.44 39.09
C LYS A 746 11.67 -52.94 39.75
N THR A 747 11.71 -52.34 40.95
CA THR A 747 11.07 -52.71 42.23
C THR A 747 11.44 -51.67 43.33
N THR A 748 10.52 -51.49 44.30
CA THR A 748 10.72 -51.24 45.76
C THR A 748 11.45 -50.00 46.30
N GLY A 749 10.81 -49.31 47.27
CA GLY A 749 11.54 -48.70 48.40
C GLY A 749 10.92 -47.45 49.05
N ALA A 750 10.01 -47.66 50.02
CA ALA A 750 9.82 -46.94 51.29
C ALA A 750 9.86 -45.39 51.40
N VAL A 751 8.70 -44.87 51.85
CA VAL A 751 8.43 -43.84 52.88
C VAL A 751 9.64 -43.32 53.69
N THR A 752 9.80 -41.99 53.78
CA THR A 752 10.02 -41.29 55.06
C THR A 752 9.77 -39.77 54.99
N THR A 753 9.17 -39.31 56.08
CA THR A 753 8.73 -37.98 56.51
C THR A 753 9.84 -36.97 56.77
N THR A 754 9.56 -35.67 56.60
CA THR A 754 9.85 -34.53 57.53
C THR A 754 9.53 -33.23 56.77
N ASP A 755 8.52 -32.44 57.14
CA ASP A 755 8.35 -31.48 58.25
C ASP A 755 8.46 -30.02 57.75
N GLN A 756 7.50 -29.20 58.16
CA GLN A 756 7.17 -27.81 57.71
C GLN A 756 8.21 -26.73 58.13
N PRO A 757 8.02 -25.38 57.97
CA PRO A 757 6.99 -24.58 57.23
C PRO A 757 7.52 -23.37 56.39
N VAL A 758 6.62 -22.88 55.53
CA VAL A 758 6.26 -21.47 55.21
C VAL A 758 7.19 -20.33 55.67
N ARG A 759 7.61 -19.49 54.70
CA ARG A 759 7.64 -18.02 54.85
C ARG A 759 7.10 -17.35 53.58
N ARG A 760 5.98 -16.64 53.77
CA ARG A 760 5.54 -15.49 52.98
C ARG A 760 6.48 -14.32 53.24
N ASP A 761 6.73 -13.51 52.22
CA ASP A 761 6.83 -12.03 52.25
C ASP A 761 7.61 -11.56 51.01
N ASP A 762 6.91 -11.08 49.98
CA ASP A 762 6.98 -9.67 49.54
C ASP A 762 6.24 -9.42 48.20
N PRO A 763 5.73 -8.19 47.97
CA PRO A 763 4.53 -7.94 47.19
C PRO A 763 4.80 -7.47 45.76
N LEU A 764 3.82 -7.75 44.91
CA LEU A 764 3.66 -7.25 43.54
C LEU A 764 3.71 -5.71 43.47
N PRO A 765 4.35 -5.11 42.44
CA PRO A 765 4.33 -3.67 42.27
C PRO A 765 2.97 -3.18 41.78
N ARG A 766 2.36 -2.28 42.57
CA ARG A 766 1.20 -1.46 42.21
C ARG A 766 1.58 -0.48 41.10
N VAL A 767 0.79 -0.48 40.03
CA VAL A 767 0.77 0.58 39.02
C VAL A 767 0.08 1.81 39.63
N GLN A 768 0.82 2.91 39.76
CA GLN A 768 0.31 4.22 40.17
C GLN A 768 -0.48 4.82 39.00
N ALA A 769 -1.77 5.04 39.23
CA ALA A 769 -2.62 5.92 38.43
C ALA A 769 -2.51 7.33 39.01
N ASP A 770 -2.00 8.28 38.24
CA ASP A 770 -2.14 9.72 38.50
C ASP A 770 -1.89 10.48 37.18
N HIS A 771 -2.96 10.93 36.54
CA HIS A 771 -2.97 12.18 35.77
C HIS A 771 -4.42 12.70 35.66
N PRO A 772 -4.73 13.88 36.23
CA PRO A 772 -6.08 14.44 36.21
C PRO A 772 -6.40 15.11 34.86
N ILE A 773 -7.67 14.98 34.49
CA ILE A 773 -8.34 15.72 33.42
C ILE A 773 -8.52 17.16 33.89
N GLU A 774 -7.80 18.12 33.30
CA GLU A 774 -8.12 19.53 33.43
C GLU A 774 -9.10 19.96 32.33
N ALA A 775 -10.29 20.35 32.77
CA ALA A 775 -11.26 21.09 31.98
C ALA A 775 -10.74 22.51 31.69
N ARG A 776 -10.87 22.97 30.45
CA ARG A 776 -10.86 24.40 30.13
C ARG A 776 -12.07 24.77 29.28
N GLN A 777 -12.95 25.53 29.91
CA GLN A 777 -13.93 26.42 29.30
C GLN A 777 -13.19 27.58 28.63
N ALA A 778 -13.50 27.84 27.36
CA ALA A 778 -13.64 29.16 26.70
C ALA A 778 -13.69 28.96 25.19
#